data_AF-A0A5C3KXT7-F1
#
_entry.id   AF-A0A5C3KXT7-F1
#
_cell.length_a   1.000
_cell.length_b   1.000
_cell.length_c   1.000
_cell.angle_alpha   90.00
_cell.angle_beta   90.00
_cell.angle_gamma   90.00
#
_symmetry.space_group_name_H-M   'P 1'
#
loop_
_entity.id
_entity.type
_entity.pdbx_description
1 polymer ?
#
loop_
_entity_poly.entity_id
_entity_poly.type
_entity_poly.pdbx_seq_one_letter_code
_entity_poly.pdbx_strand_id
1 'polypeptide(L)'
;MPAAPQVPPSTTMSTKQAYLNTASNVVNPLVGNPALYSAMEVLSNLSDVGKTIPLIAPVFILLKIIIDIERKVEDVDAKCTDLLERITFMLSHLPMLKDIDIMPATRQVIERMTGVLKEAAALISAYRKQSFLARRLSISNRERFTFSVEAVNSCCQNLLMSLQIHQSKQLEILTRAVPLDEYDQAAVKFVDEHGGDFEAVKYDRELVKEFAVQQHLDIPDEAVMEQLGENVADVVKEVEGRIETVIKENIGQNVGTAIVDGLKSFAALLNATENEQRLGCVQCEQKFTRSTNGPKACSFHRAELNSGVPKTYPCCDMKLPCQYGYHREKHHCDYPYGPFFARFEMLQSKDIVDKWASIQDTDLEVGRKVKSEVQKASVGQLLRWVTGGARLEEPTILISVGQVTFQSKYYFQTFTVPELENIAKSVRYSRRTLIFRNSPNDDQYSMAEWLLAVSGKITGVRITAKAVTSSTPFVRVVPIDLSTGQKSGEILAISEGGLRSYIPASPYILPETVRVGPEISDKPIRDTRTDFKSCSSPSLRVILRNMADPPLDKVSRDSFRGSICVFNDNAAGSSNQVIIARAKASYRFIGDSEYQRVSAVWLDERALLPVTINARQLFTFTFGVTVPRTEEEQKTGVLCALHRPLRLKIILEDIEGEECSLVLEYVHKPWRFDEPYASDIAILWMAEPIVQMERRTIRVSKARNTDTLLDIDNTDVTVMQLQRVVYHAIKTGKTEIHFSRKEFNSGEWQWTAWALVDISCQRVYAFKILLEEGKLKERKQFACLGYVLCPEYGDVIQETRPISYATESITIPPLEPYTLPAYPTDDTLDDFKPPPRALNGSSGASLLADTTKHQAELPHRLTEPLDNTLERIAMALEQSSLDNNIARIAVALEQLVGMLGQLQAESRRWQR
;
A
#
# COMPACT_ATOMS: atom_id res chain seq x y z
N MET A 1 77.13 -29.67 48.67
CA MET A 1 77.79 -29.48 47.35
C MET A 1 76.69 -29.46 46.27
N PRO A 2 76.91 -28.73 45.15
CA PRO A 2 76.11 -27.52 44.86
C PRO A 2 74.84 -27.79 44.02
N ALA A 3 73.77 -26.98 44.00
CA ALA A 3 73.66 -25.50 43.95
C ALA A 3 74.22 -24.90 42.62
N ALA A 4 73.74 -23.78 42.08
CA ALA A 4 73.04 -22.64 42.69
C ALA A 4 71.91 -22.07 41.76
N PRO A 5 71.11 -21.05 42.16
CA PRO A 5 69.65 -21.08 41.93
C PRO A 5 69.01 -19.73 41.47
N GLN A 6 67.67 -19.60 41.60
CA GLN A 6 66.90 -18.42 42.10
C GLN A 6 67.08 -17.00 41.48
N VAL A 7 66.10 -16.09 41.46
CA VAL A 7 64.61 -16.09 41.57
C VAL A 7 64.11 -14.67 41.14
N PRO A 8 62.84 -14.45 40.75
CA PRO A 8 62.26 -13.13 40.41
C PRO A 8 61.84 -12.36 41.72
N PRO A 9 60.89 -11.37 41.81
CA PRO A 9 59.96 -10.80 40.81
C PRO A 9 59.61 -9.28 40.93
N SER A 10 58.61 -8.86 40.13
CA SER A 10 57.65 -7.76 40.42
C SER A 10 58.19 -6.31 40.31
N THR A 11 57.39 -5.25 40.14
CA THR A 11 55.99 -5.02 40.59
C THR A 11 55.12 -4.21 39.63
N THR A 12 53.80 -4.32 39.84
CA THR A 12 52.73 -3.45 39.29
C THR A 12 52.76 -2.03 39.82
N MET A 13 52.24 -1.05 39.07
CA MET A 13 51.18 -0.13 39.56
C MET A 13 50.58 0.72 38.42
N SER A 14 49.36 1.23 38.65
CA SER A 14 48.68 2.21 37.78
C SER A 14 47.98 3.23 38.67
N THR A 15 48.14 4.54 38.41
CA THR A 15 47.03 5.52 38.25
C THR A 15 47.47 6.99 38.11
N LYS A 16 46.70 7.74 37.29
CA LYS A 16 46.23 9.13 37.45
C LYS A 16 47.19 10.37 37.42
N GLN A 17 46.94 11.18 36.38
CA GLN A 17 46.57 12.62 36.42
C GLN A 17 47.53 13.69 37.00
N ALA A 18 48.28 14.34 36.11
CA ALA A 18 48.46 15.80 36.04
C ALA A 18 48.82 16.16 34.58
N TYR A 19 47.91 16.66 33.74
CA TYR A 19 47.51 18.07 33.57
C TYR A 19 48.66 19.08 33.40
N LEU A 20 48.62 19.79 32.25
CA LEU A 20 49.24 21.10 31.96
C LEU A 20 50.78 21.21 31.97
N ASN A 21 51.41 21.06 30.80
CA ASN A 21 51.68 22.27 29.98
C ASN A 21 52.13 21.99 28.53
N THR A 22 51.63 22.87 27.68
CA THR A 22 51.65 22.90 26.21
C THR A 22 53.01 23.32 25.59
N ALA A 23 53.15 23.02 24.29
CA ALA A 23 53.99 23.70 23.28
C ALA A 23 55.42 23.17 23.00
N SER A 24 55.76 23.20 21.71
CA SER A 24 57.06 22.93 21.07
C SER A 24 57.80 21.64 21.44
N ASN A 25 57.48 20.55 20.72
CA ASN A 25 58.45 19.81 19.91
C ASN A 25 57.76 18.68 19.11
N VAL A 26 57.22 19.01 17.93
CA VAL A 26 56.90 17.99 16.91
C VAL A 26 58.07 17.92 15.95
N VAL A 27 58.88 16.87 16.08
CA VAL A 27 59.89 16.51 15.07
C VAL A 27 59.17 15.82 13.92
N ASN A 28 59.33 16.33 12.69
CA ASN A 28 58.73 15.72 11.50
C ASN A 28 59.26 14.28 11.29
N PRO A 29 58.38 13.30 11.03
CA PRO A 29 58.80 12.00 10.52
C PRO A 29 59.21 12.13 9.05
N LEU A 30 60.46 12.53 8.80
CA LEU A 30 61.07 12.53 7.47
C LEU A 30 61.34 11.09 7.02
N VAL A 31 60.46 10.55 6.18
CA VAL A 31 60.70 9.30 5.44
C VAL A 31 61.74 9.59 4.35
N GLY A 32 62.84 8.83 4.35
CA GLY A 32 64.05 9.20 3.60
C GLY A 32 64.03 8.83 2.12
N ASN A 33 63.58 9.75 1.25
CA ASN A 33 63.90 9.72 -0.17
C ASN A 33 65.17 10.56 -0.45
N PRO A 34 66.34 9.95 -0.78
CA PRO A 34 67.58 10.70 -0.97
C PRO A 34 67.54 11.65 -2.19
N ALA A 35 66.76 11.33 -3.23
CA ALA A 35 66.57 12.20 -4.38
C ALA A 35 65.92 13.54 -3.98
N LEU A 36 64.96 13.50 -3.04
CA LEU A 36 64.25 14.69 -2.57
C LEU A 36 65.17 15.63 -1.76
N TYR A 37 66.12 15.09 -1.00
CA TYR A 37 67.17 15.89 -0.34
C TYR A 37 68.08 16.56 -1.36
N SER A 38 68.57 15.83 -2.37
CA SER A 38 69.41 16.41 -3.43
C SER A 38 68.65 17.47 -4.25
N ALA A 39 67.38 17.24 -4.54
CA ALA A 39 66.50 18.21 -5.18
C ALA A 39 66.34 19.49 -4.35
N MET A 40 66.22 19.38 -3.01
CA MET A 40 66.16 20.53 -2.10
C MET A 40 67.48 21.31 -2.02
N GLU A 41 68.63 20.64 -2.09
CA GLU A 41 69.95 21.28 -2.15
C GLU A 41 70.14 22.06 -3.46
N VAL A 42 69.87 21.43 -4.60
CA VAL A 42 69.89 22.08 -5.92
C VAL A 42 68.90 23.25 -5.98
N LEU A 43 67.69 23.10 -5.42
CA LEU A 43 66.70 24.18 -5.31
C LEU A 43 67.23 25.40 -4.55
N SER A 44 67.98 25.19 -3.46
CA SER A 44 68.60 26.27 -2.69
C SER A 44 69.60 27.05 -3.55
N ASN A 45 70.49 26.33 -4.24
CA ASN A 45 71.48 26.92 -5.13
C ASN A 45 70.83 27.68 -6.30
N LEU A 46 69.75 27.15 -6.90
CA LEU A 46 69.01 27.80 -7.99
C LEU A 46 68.27 29.06 -7.55
N SER A 47 67.77 29.13 -6.30
CA SER A 47 67.13 30.33 -5.75
C SER A 47 68.05 31.55 -5.84
N ASP A 48 69.33 31.37 -5.50
CA ASP A 48 70.35 32.42 -5.60
C ASP A 48 70.92 32.62 -7.01
N VAL A 49 70.55 31.78 -7.98
CA VAL A 49 70.85 31.98 -9.41
C VAL A 49 69.72 32.70 -10.12
N GLY A 50 68.45 32.38 -9.82
CA GLY A 50 67.27 33.05 -10.38
C GLY A 50 67.15 34.52 -9.97
N LYS A 51 67.68 34.90 -8.79
CA LYS A 51 67.81 36.31 -8.36
C LYS A 51 68.78 37.11 -9.23
N THR A 52 69.89 36.50 -9.67
CA THR A 52 70.90 37.14 -10.53
C THR A 52 70.56 37.04 -12.02
N ILE A 53 69.85 35.98 -12.43
CA ILE A 53 69.54 35.66 -13.82
C ILE A 53 68.03 35.34 -13.91
N PRO A 54 67.17 36.34 -14.16
CA PRO A 54 65.71 36.17 -14.15
C PRO A 54 65.17 35.11 -15.13
N LEU A 55 65.93 34.78 -16.19
CA LEU A 55 65.62 33.70 -17.14
C LEU A 55 65.50 32.32 -16.46
N ILE A 56 66.14 32.12 -15.30
CA ILE A 56 66.14 30.86 -14.53
C ILE A 56 65.01 30.84 -13.48
N ALA A 57 64.29 31.96 -13.30
CA ALA A 57 63.17 32.05 -12.36
C ALA A 57 62.04 31.02 -12.58
N PRO A 58 61.52 30.75 -13.81
CA PRO A 58 60.49 29.73 -13.99
C PRO A 58 60.97 28.32 -13.63
N VAL A 59 62.25 28.04 -13.89
CA VAL A 59 62.87 26.72 -13.69
C VAL A 59 62.97 26.35 -12.21
N PHE A 60 63.36 27.27 -11.34
CA PHE A 60 63.39 27.00 -9.89
C PHE A 60 61.97 26.85 -9.31
N ILE A 61 60.97 27.59 -9.82
CA ILE A 61 59.56 27.45 -9.41
C ILE A 61 59.05 26.05 -9.73
N LEU A 62 59.33 25.55 -10.95
CA LEU A 62 58.93 24.21 -11.38
C LEU A 62 59.58 23.09 -10.54
N LEU A 63 60.89 23.19 -10.25
CA LEU A 63 61.55 22.25 -9.34
C LEU A 63 60.90 22.25 -7.95
N LYS A 64 60.55 23.44 -7.42
CA LYS A 64 59.88 23.54 -6.13
C LYS A 64 58.48 22.92 -6.14
N ILE A 65 57.70 23.13 -7.19
CA ILE A 65 56.37 22.49 -7.35
C ILE A 65 56.49 20.97 -7.26
N ILE A 66 57.47 20.37 -7.94
CA ILE A 66 57.70 18.91 -7.90
C ILE A 66 58.08 18.45 -6.48
N ILE A 67 58.97 19.16 -5.79
CA ILE A 67 59.38 18.85 -4.40
C ILE A 67 58.20 19.00 -3.42
N ASP A 68 57.39 20.06 -3.53
CA ASP A 68 56.23 20.28 -2.66
C ASP A 68 55.05 19.32 -2.98
N ILE A 69 55.04 18.66 -4.14
CA ILE A 69 54.16 17.50 -4.43
C ILE A 69 54.72 16.24 -3.77
N GLU A 70 55.95 15.83 -4.09
CA GLU A 70 56.50 14.55 -3.60
C GLU A 70 56.66 14.53 -2.06
N ARG A 71 56.91 15.68 -1.41
CA ARG A 71 56.93 15.78 0.07
C ARG A 71 55.55 15.64 0.73
N LYS A 72 54.45 15.58 -0.03
CA LYS A 72 53.08 15.40 0.50
C LYS A 72 52.57 13.96 0.41
N VAL A 73 53.31 13.04 -0.23
CA VAL A 73 52.85 11.68 -0.49
C VAL A 73 53.48 10.70 0.49
N GLU A 74 52.69 9.75 1.01
CA GLU A 74 53.14 8.74 1.98
C GLU A 74 53.91 7.58 1.33
N ASP A 75 53.68 7.31 0.03
CA ASP A 75 54.34 6.24 -0.73
C ASP A 75 55.44 6.77 -1.68
N VAL A 76 56.61 6.12 -1.67
CA VAL A 76 57.72 6.42 -2.58
C VAL A 76 57.54 5.64 -3.88
N ASP A 77 57.26 6.33 -4.99
CA ASP A 77 57.17 5.72 -6.31
C ASP A 77 58.49 5.86 -7.09
N ALA A 78 58.94 4.75 -7.68
CA ALA A 78 60.22 4.69 -8.39
C ALA A 78 60.26 5.54 -9.66
N LYS A 79 59.13 5.71 -10.37
CA LYS A 79 59.03 6.49 -11.62
C LYS A 79 59.11 7.99 -11.34
N CYS A 80 58.39 8.45 -10.31
CA CYS A 80 58.52 9.82 -9.80
C CYS A 80 59.95 10.11 -9.32
N THR A 81 60.56 9.17 -8.61
CA THR A 81 61.93 9.33 -8.08
C THR A 81 62.96 9.37 -9.20
N ASP A 82 62.89 8.48 -10.21
CA ASP A 82 63.77 8.51 -11.38
C ASP A 82 63.68 9.82 -12.17
N LEU A 83 62.46 10.31 -12.41
CA LEU A 83 62.23 11.58 -13.11
C LEU A 83 62.74 12.77 -12.28
N LEU A 84 62.55 12.77 -10.96
CA LEU A 84 63.09 13.80 -10.06
C LEU A 84 64.62 13.80 -10.02
N GLU A 85 65.27 12.64 -9.99
CA GLU A 85 66.74 12.54 -10.04
C GLU A 85 67.30 13.11 -11.35
N ARG A 86 66.72 12.77 -12.51
CA ARG A 86 67.13 13.31 -13.82
C ARG A 86 66.94 14.82 -13.92
N ILE A 87 65.82 15.33 -13.40
CA ILE A 87 65.53 16.76 -13.31
C ILE A 87 66.56 17.46 -12.41
N THR A 88 66.82 16.90 -11.22
CA THR A 88 67.80 17.44 -10.27
C THR A 88 69.21 17.48 -10.88
N PHE A 89 69.61 16.42 -11.59
CA PHE A 89 70.88 16.36 -12.32
C PHE A 89 70.96 17.46 -13.40
N MET A 90 69.98 17.53 -14.31
CA MET A 90 69.92 18.56 -15.35
C MET A 90 70.04 19.97 -14.78
N LEU A 91 69.37 20.22 -13.66
CA LEU A 91 69.33 21.53 -13.02
C LEU A 91 70.59 21.86 -12.20
N SER A 92 71.35 20.86 -11.75
CA SER A 92 72.60 21.04 -11.01
C SER A 92 73.69 21.79 -11.79
N HIS A 93 73.58 21.86 -13.13
CA HIS A 93 74.52 22.55 -14.00
C HIS A 93 74.20 24.04 -14.21
N LEU A 94 72.96 24.50 -13.97
CA LEU A 94 72.57 25.90 -14.18
C LEU A 94 73.33 26.95 -13.35
N PRO A 95 73.86 26.67 -12.14
CA PRO A 95 74.69 27.64 -11.41
C PRO A 95 75.91 28.14 -12.20
N MET A 96 76.44 27.36 -13.14
CA MET A 96 77.56 27.76 -14.01
C MET A 96 77.24 28.97 -14.91
N LEU A 97 75.95 29.28 -15.12
CA LEU A 97 75.51 30.45 -15.89
C LEU A 97 75.80 31.79 -15.18
N LYS A 98 76.26 31.78 -13.92
CA LYS A 98 76.78 32.99 -13.25
C LYS A 98 78.11 33.46 -13.80
N ASP A 99 78.92 32.55 -14.33
CA ASP A 99 80.32 32.78 -14.69
C ASP A 99 80.56 32.77 -16.21
N ILE A 100 79.48 32.74 -17.02
CA ILE A 100 79.51 32.55 -18.48
C ILE A 100 78.50 33.50 -19.16
N ASP A 101 78.92 34.19 -20.23
CA ASP A 101 78.02 35.01 -21.06
C ASP A 101 76.90 34.17 -21.72
N ILE A 102 75.65 34.56 -21.48
CA ILE A 102 74.46 33.78 -21.90
C ILE A 102 74.19 33.99 -23.40
N MET A 103 74.82 33.15 -24.22
CA MET A 103 74.61 33.09 -25.67
C MET A 103 73.14 32.78 -26.04
N PRO A 104 72.66 33.22 -27.22
CA PRO A 104 71.28 32.98 -27.66
C PRO A 104 70.87 31.50 -27.72
N ALA A 105 71.80 30.60 -28.07
CA ALA A 105 71.57 29.16 -28.03
C ALA A 105 71.30 28.67 -26.61
N THR A 106 72.13 29.08 -25.64
CA THR A 106 71.96 28.76 -24.21
C THR A 106 70.62 29.25 -23.68
N ARG A 107 70.19 30.46 -24.08
CA ARG A 107 68.85 30.98 -23.77
C ARG A 107 67.73 30.08 -24.31
N GLN A 108 67.81 29.71 -25.59
CA GLN A 108 66.81 28.84 -26.22
C GLN A 108 66.73 27.46 -25.54
N VAL A 109 67.85 26.94 -25.05
CA VAL A 109 67.87 25.71 -24.24
C VAL A 109 67.14 25.91 -22.91
N ILE A 110 67.38 27.00 -22.16
CA ILE A 110 66.71 27.26 -20.87
C ILE A 110 65.19 27.51 -21.05
N GLU A 111 64.79 28.16 -22.14
CA GLU A 111 63.38 28.30 -22.53
C GLU A 111 62.75 26.93 -22.82
N ARG A 112 63.45 26.03 -23.53
CA ARG A 112 63.00 24.65 -23.76
C ARG A 112 62.97 23.80 -22.47
N MET A 113 63.93 23.98 -21.56
CA MET A 113 63.93 23.34 -20.24
C MET A 113 62.69 23.72 -19.45
N THR A 114 62.27 24.99 -19.52
CA THR A 114 61.05 25.47 -18.85
C THR A 114 59.80 24.72 -19.35
N GLY A 115 59.69 24.47 -20.67
CA GLY A 115 58.61 23.66 -21.24
C GLY A 115 58.61 22.22 -20.73
N VAL A 116 59.75 21.53 -20.88
CA VAL A 116 59.90 20.12 -20.47
C VAL A 116 59.66 19.92 -18.96
N LEU A 117 60.08 20.87 -18.12
CA LEU A 117 59.84 20.82 -16.67
C LEU A 117 58.39 21.10 -16.30
N LYS A 118 57.67 21.92 -17.07
CA LYS A 118 56.23 22.14 -16.92
C LYS A 118 55.45 20.86 -17.23
N GLU A 119 55.79 20.20 -18.33
CA GLU A 119 55.22 18.89 -18.72
C GLU A 119 55.50 17.82 -17.66
N ALA A 120 56.75 17.72 -17.16
CA ALA A 120 57.12 16.75 -16.12
C ALA A 120 56.41 17.03 -14.77
N ALA A 121 56.30 18.30 -14.35
CA ALA A 121 55.57 18.67 -13.15
C ALA A 121 54.07 18.35 -13.26
N ALA A 122 53.47 18.56 -14.43
CA ALA A 122 52.08 18.18 -14.70
C ALA A 122 51.88 16.65 -14.70
N LEU A 123 52.81 15.88 -15.27
CA LEU A 123 52.78 14.42 -15.24
C LEU A 123 52.87 13.86 -13.81
N ILE A 124 53.83 14.32 -13.01
CA ILE A 124 53.98 13.89 -11.61
C ILE A 124 52.72 14.23 -10.81
N SER A 125 52.19 15.45 -10.97
CA SER A 125 50.96 15.88 -10.30
C SER A 125 49.73 15.04 -10.69
N ALA A 126 49.53 14.76 -11.99
CA ALA A 126 48.41 13.96 -12.47
C ALA A 126 48.52 12.48 -12.04
N TYR A 127 49.72 11.89 -12.11
CA TYR A 127 49.97 10.52 -11.65
C TYR A 127 49.74 10.38 -10.14
N ARG A 128 50.27 11.29 -9.31
CA ARG A 128 50.09 11.25 -7.84
C ARG A 128 48.64 11.49 -7.39
N LYS A 129 47.75 12.04 -8.22
CA LYS A 129 46.30 12.12 -7.94
C LYS A 129 45.56 10.78 -8.07
N GLN A 130 46.04 9.85 -8.91
CA GLN A 130 45.43 8.54 -9.04
C GLN A 130 45.68 7.70 -7.78
N SER A 131 44.69 6.91 -7.36
CA SER A 131 44.83 5.90 -6.30
C SER A 131 45.88 4.85 -6.67
N PHE A 132 46.45 4.19 -5.65
CA PHE A 132 47.52 3.20 -5.84
C PHE A 132 47.16 2.12 -6.86
N LEU A 133 45.94 1.55 -6.79
CA LEU A 133 45.47 0.54 -7.73
C LEU A 133 45.38 1.07 -9.17
N ALA A 134 44.83 2.28 -9.35
CA ALA A 134 44.71 2.92 -10.65
C ALA A 134 46.08 3.29 -11.27
N ARG A 135 47.05 3.70 -10.45
CA ARG A 135 48.43 3.98 -10.91
C ARG A 135 49.11 2.77 -11.54
N ARG A 136 48.88 1.57 -10.98
CA ARG A 136 49.48 0.29 -11.41
C ARG A 136 48.77 -0.36 -12.58
N LEU A 137 47.44 -0.36 -12.57
CA LEU A 137 46.65 -0.91 -13.67
C LEU A 137 46.76 -0.06 -14.94
N SER A 138 46.85 1.27 -14.85
CA SER A 138 46.99 2.15 -16.03
C SER A 138 48.36 1.99 -16.72
N ILE A 139 48.48 0.99 -17.59
CA ILE A 139 49.71 0.69 -18.36
C ILE A 139 50.22 1.92 -19.14
N SER A 140 49.30 2.78 -19.64
CA SER A 140 49.67 4.02 -20.34
C SER A 140 50.52 5.00 -19.51
N ASN A 141 50.53 4.86 -18.17
CA ASN A 141 51.40 5.65 -17.30
C ASN A 141 52.88 5.43 -17.62
N ARG A 142 53.27 4.19 -17.95
CA ARG A 142 54.67 3.83 -18.28
C ARG A 142 55.19 4.60 -19.48
N GLU A 143 54.42 4.63 -20.57
CA GLU A 143 54.82 5.31 -21.82
C GLU A 143 55.01 6.81 -21.61
N ARG A 144 54.12 7.45 -20.84
CA ARG A 144 54.19 8.87 -20.50
C ARG A 144 55.45 9.22 -19.71
N PHE A 145 55.82 8.39 -18.73
CA PHE A 145 57.09 8.55 -18.01
C PHE A 145 58.31 8.36 -18.93
N THR A 146 58.28 7.39 -19.86
CA THR A 146 59.34 7.23 -20.86
C THR A 146 59.52 8.48 -21.72
N PHE A 147 58.44 9.03 -22.31
CA PHE A 147 58.51 10.24 -23.12
C PHE A 147 58.98 11.47 -22.32
N SER A 148 58.54 11.62 -21.07
CA SER A 148 58.99 12.71 -20.19
C SER A 148 60.48 12.59 -19.84
N VAL A 149 60.95 11.37 -19.58
CA VAL A 149 62.37 11.05 -19.36
C VAL A 149 63.21 11.33 -20.61
N GLU A 150 62.75 10.93 -21.80
CA GLU A 150 63.43 11.24 -23.08
C GLU A 150 63.52 12.75 -23.32
N ALA A 151 62.47 13.50 -23.03
CA ALA A 151 62.45 14.96 -23.14
C ALA A 151 63.44 15.62 -22.17
N VAL A 152 63.48 15.20 -20.90
CA VAL A 152 64.45 15.69 -19.90
C VAL A 152 65.88 15.31 -20.30
N ASN A 153 66.13 14.07 -20.72
CA ASN A 153 67.45 13.60 -21.15
C ASN A 153 67.95 14.41 -22.35
N SER A 154 67.11 14.62 -23.37
CA SER A 154 67.44 15.44 -24.53
C SER A 154 67.72 16.89 -24.15
N CYS A 155 66.91 17.49 -23.25
CA CYS A 155 67.12 18.86 -22.81
C CYS A 155 68.43 19.01 -22.00
N CYS A 156 68.75 18.04 -21.15
CA CYS A 156 70.01 17.97 -20.40
C CYS A 156 71.23 17.82 -21.32
N GLN A 157 71.18 16.96 -22.33
CA GLN A 157 72.25 16.83 -23.33
C GLN A 157 72.49 18.15 -24.09
N ASN A 158 71.41 18.85 -24.49
CA ASN A 158 71.52 20.17 -25.12
C ASN A 158 72.15 21.21 -24.18
N LEU A 159 71.81 21.18 -22.87
CA LEU A 159 72.42 22.07 -21.87
C LEU A 159 73.92 21.78 -21.68
N LEU A 160 74.30 20.51 -21.50
CA LEU A 160 75.70 20.09 -21.35
C LEU A 160 76.55 20.51 -22.56
N MET A 161 76.03 20.34 -23.77
CA MET A 161 76.67 20.82 -25.01
C MET A 161 76.77 22.36 -25.06
N SER A 162 75.70 23.07 -24.69
CA SER A 162 75.66 24.54 -24.69
C SER A 162 76.54 25.18 -23.61
N LEU A 163 76.91 24.43 -22.57
CA LEU A 163 77.84 24.82 -21.51
C LEU A 163 79.26 24.23 -21.69
N GLN A 164 79.52 23.49 -22.78
CA GLN A 164 80.80 22.82 -23.08
C GLN A 164 81.27 21.83 -21.97
N ILE A 165 80.32 21.22 -21.24
CA ILE A 165 80.60 20.34 -20.09
C ILE A 165 80.98 18.93 -20.58
N HIS A 166 82.27 18.70 -20.78
CA HIS A 166 82.83 17.40 -21.15
C HIS A 166 83.02 16.47 -19.93
N GLN A 167 81.92 16.03 -19.30
CA GLN A 167 81.96 15.05 -18.21
C GLN A 167 81.71 13.60 -18.70
N SER A 168 82.58 12.68 -18.29
CA SER A 168 82.61 11.29 -18.78
C SER A 168 82.16 10.21 -17.77
N LYS A 169 81.63 10.61 -16.61
CA LYS A 169 81.28 9.67 -15.51
C LYS A 169 79.89 9.78 -14.89
N GLN A 170 79.09 10.81 -15.20
CA GLN A 170 77.73 10.97 -14.64
C GLN A 170 76.60 10.72 -15.66
N LEU A 171 76.91 10.29 -16.88
CA LEU A 171 75.93 10.06 -17.95
C LEU A 171 74.97 8.87 -17.69
N GLU A 172 75.26 7.99 -16.73
CA GLU A 172 74.46 6.81 -16.41
C GLU A 172 73.00 7.15 -16.06
N ILE A 173 72.78 8.27 -15.37
CA ILE A 173 71.45 8.80 -15.04
C ILE A 173 70.63 9.21 -16.28
N LEU A 174 71.30 9.55 -17.39
CA LEU A 174 70.66 9.89 -18.67
C LEU A 174 70.47 8.67 -19.58
N THR A 175 71.08 7.52 -19.27
CA THR A 175 71.04 6.31 -20.10
C THR A 175 70.32 5.11 -19.47
N ARG A 176 70.07 5.11 -18.14
CA ARG A 176 69.25 4.08 -17.49
C ARG A 176 67.79 4.16 -17.94
N ALA A 177 67.12 3.00 -18.02
CA ALA A 177 65.70 2.91 -18.34
C ALA A 177 64.80 3.41 -17.18
N VAL A 178 63.52 3.68 -17.46
CA VAL A 178 62.51 3.95 -16.43
C VAL A 178 62.32 2.70 -15.57
N PRO A 179 62.33 2.79 -14.23
CA PRO A 179 62.18 1.63 -13.35
C PRO A 179 60.78 1.01 -13.42
N LEU A 180 60.72 -0.29 -13.13
CA LEU A 180 59.51 -1.10 -12.94
C LEU A 180 59.56 -1.72 -11.55
N ASP A 181 58.48 -1.62 -10.78
CA ASP A 181 58.35 -2.35 -9.52
C ASP A 181 57.54 -3.64 -9.65
N GLU A 182 57.41 -4.37 -8.55
CA GLU A 182 56.78 -5.70 -8.50
C GLU A 182 55.29 -5.62 -8.84
N TYR A 183 54.61 -4.53 -8.45
CA TYR A 183 53.20 -4.28 -8.75
C TYR A 183 52.97 -3.94 -10.23
N ASP A 184 53.88 -3.18 -10.86
CA ASP A 184 53.83 -2.95 -12.32
C ASP A 184 53.96 -4.28 -13.09
N GLN A 185 54.82 -5.19 -12.64
CA GLN A 185 55.01 -6.51 -13.25
C GLN A 185 53.81 -7.44 -13.01
N ALA A 186 53.16 -7.35 -11.84
CA ALA A 186 51.94 -8.08 -11.55
C ALA A 186 50.76 -7.60 -12.41
N ALA A 187 50.61 -6.28 -12.58
CA ALA A 187 49.54 -5.70 -13.40
C ALA A 187 49.64 -6.12 -14.88
N VAL A 188 50.84 -6.13 -15.47
CA VAL A 188 51.05 -6.60 -16.84
C VAL A 188 50.67 -8.08 -16.99
N LYS A 189 51.16 -8.96 -16.10
CA LYS A 189 50.83 -10.40 -16.12
C LYS A 189 49.33 -10.64 -15.98
N PHE A 190 48.66 -9.93 -15.09
CA PHE A 190 47.22 -10.07 -14.88
C PHE A 190 46.41 -9.67 -16.14
N VAL A 191 46.85 -8.64 -16.88
CA VAL A 191 46.22 -8.27 -18.16
C VAL A 191 46.51 -9.31 -19.26
N ASP A 192 47.74 -9.83 -19.34
CA ASP A 192 48.09 -10.90 -20.28
C ASP A 192 47.27 -12.18 -20.03
N GLU A 193 47.13 -12.60 -18.76
CA GLU A 193 46.34 -13.75 -18.32
C GLU A 193 44.84 -13.61 -18.64
N HIS A 194 44.32 -12.38 -18.68
CA HIS A 194 42.93 -12.07 -19.04
C HIS A 194 42.74 -11.73 -20.53
N GLY A 195 43.71 -12.07 -21.39
CA GLY A 195 43.59 -12.01 -22.84
C GLY A 195 44.25 -10.80 -23.51
N GLY A 196 45.04 -10.01 -22.78
CA GLY A 196 45.88 -8.93 -23.32
C GLY A 196 45.16 -7.62 -23.65
N ASP A 197 43.82 -7.56 -23.55
CA ASP A 197 43.07 -6.31 -23.70
C ASP A 197 42.98 -5.55 -22.36
N PHE A 198 43.84 -4.55 -22.21
CA PHE A 198 43.84 -3.67 -21.04
C PHE A 198 42.47 -2.96 -20.82
N GLU A 199 41.77 -2.53 -21.88
CA GLU A 199 40.50 -1.83 -21.72
C GLU A 199 39.39 -2.77 -21.22
N ALA A 200 39.48 -4.07 -21.50
CA ALA A 200 38.56 -5.07 -20.94
C ALA A 200 38.74 -5.21 -19.41
N VAL A 201 39.98 -5.28 -18.91
CA VAL A 201 40.27 -5.33 -17.46
C VAL A 201 39.89 -4.01 -16.79
N LYS A 202 40.24 -2.88 -17.39
CA LYS A 202 39.96 -1.52 -16.89
C LYS A 202 38.47 -1.24 -16.65
N TYR A 203 37.58 -1.82 -17.45
CA TYR A 203 36.13 -1.61 -17.32
C TYR A 203 35.36 -2.78 -16.65
N ASP A 204 35.99 -3.91 -16.30
CA ASP A 204 35.31 -4.99 -15.55
C ASP A 204 35.66 -4.91 -14.05
N ARG A 205 34.68 -4.47 -13.25
CA ARG A 205 34.83 -4.29 -11.80
C ARG A 205 35.22 -5.57 -11.06
N GLU A 206 34.77 -6.75 -11.50
CA GLU A 206 35.12 -7.99 -10.79
C GLU A 206 36.56 -8.40 -11.09
N LEU A 207 37.10 -8.10 -12.28
CA LEU A 207 38.53 -8.28 -12.56
C LEU A 207 39.41 -7.31 -11.76
N VAL A 208 38.99 -6.04 -11.63
CA VAL A 208 39.73 -5.06 -10.78
C VAL A 208 39.69 -5.46 -9.30
N LYS A 209 38.57 -6.02 -8.81
CA LYS A 209 38.50 -6.62 -7.46
C LYS A 209 39.40 -7.85 -7.33
N GLU A 210 39.40 -8.73 -8.32
CA GLU A 210 40.22 -9.95 -8.30
C GLU A 210 41.70 -9.60 -8.21
N PHE A 211 42.18 -8.65 -9.03
CA PHE A 211 43.54 -8.12 -8.94
C PHE A 211 43.84 -7.54 -7.55
N ALA A 212 42.96 -6.72 -6.98
CA ALA A 212 43.14 -6.17 -5.64
C ALA A 212 43.28 -7.27 -4.57
N VAL A 213 42.43 -8.31 -4.61
CA VAL A 213 42.49 -9.45 -3.68
C VAL A 213 43.77 -10.27 -3.87
N GLN A 214 44.18 -10.52 -5.12
CA GLN A 214 45.43 -11.22 -5.44
C GLN A 214 46.68 -10.46 -4.94
N GLN A 215 46.67 -9.12 -5.00
CA GLN A 215 47.76 -8.26 -4.52
C GLN A 215 47.65 -7.85 -3.04
N HIS A 216 46.65 -8.37 -2.32
CA HIS A 216 46.35 -8.03 -0.91
C HIS A 216 46.12 -6.53 -0.66
N LEU A 217 45.53 -5.84 -1.64
CA LEU A 217 45.14 -4.43 -1.58
C LEU A 217 43.66 -4.28 -1.17
N ASP A 218 43.29 -3.09 -0.71
CA ASP A 218 41.90 -2.76 -0.37
C ASP A 218 40.96 -2.91 -1.58
N ILE A 219 39.75 -3.40 -1.32
CA ILE A 219 38.74 -3.70 -2.35
C ILE A 219 38.28 -2.40 -3.04
N PRO A 220 38.27 -2.32 -4.38
CA PRO A 220 38.01 -1.08 -5.11
C PRO A 220 36.57 -0.54 -4.94
N ASP A 221 36.49 0.67 -4.38
CA ASP A 221 35.30 1.54 -4.41
C ASP A 221 35.10 2.19 -5.80
N GLU A 222 33.91 2.76 -6.05
CA GLU A 222 33.56 3.41 -7.33
C GLU A 222 34.59 4.44 -7.80
N ALA A 223 35.17 5.22 -6.88
CA ALA A 223 36.18 6.24 -7.19
C ALA A 223 37.44 5.66 -7.85
N VAL A 224 37.77 4.39 -7.61
CA VAL A 224 38.89 3.72 -8.28
C VAL A 224 38.51 3.35 -9.73
N MET A 225 37.28 2.92 -9.96
CA MET A 225 36.76 2.65 -11.32
C MET A 225 36.64 3.95 -12.14
N GLU A 226 36.26 5.06 -11.50
CA GLU A 226 36.23 6.39 -12.11
C GLU A 226 37.63 6.85 -12.53
N GLN A 227 38.62 6.76 -11.63
CA GLN A 227 40.03 7.08 -11.91
C GLN A 227 40.72 6.16 -12.93
N LEU A 228 40.24 4.93 -13.10
CA LEU A 228 40.64 4.02 -14.18
C LEU A 228 40.03 4.43 -15.53
N GLY A 229 38.84 5.04 -15.52
CA GLY A 229 38.20 5.61 -16.70
C GLY A 229 38.78 6.95 -17.15
N GLU A 230 39.36 7.74 -16.24
CA GLU A 230 39.98 9.04 -16.53
C GLU A 230 41.16 8.94 -17.52
N ASN A 231 41.14 9.76 -18.57
CA ASN A 231 42.32 9.94 -19.41
C ASN A 231 43.32 10.89 -18.74
N VAL A 232 44.39 10.32 -18.17
CA VAL A 232 45.52 11.06 -17.59
C VAL A 232 46.10 12.13 -18.54
N ALA A 233 45.94 12.02 -19.87
CA ALA A 233 46.46 13.04 -20.80
C ALA A 233 45.71 14.37 -20.70
N ASP A 234 44.41 14.33 -20.41
CA ASP A 234 43.60 15.54 -20.33
C ASP A 234 43.71 16.16 -18.93
N VAL A 235 43.88 15.33 -17.89
CA VAL A 235 44.30 15.77 -16.54
C VAL A 235 45.70 16.43 -16.58
N VAL A 236 46.65 15.88 -17.33
CA VAL A 236 47.98 16.49 -17.52
C VAL A 236 47.86 17.86 -18.18
N LYS A 237 47.11 18.00 -19.28
CA LYS A 237 46.89 19.31 -19.93
C LYS A 237 46.20 20.33 -19.02
N GLU A 238 45.22 19.89 -18.23
CA GLU A 238 44.51 20.74 -17.26
C GLU A 238 45.47 21.26 -16.18
N VAL A 239 46.36 20.40 -15.67
CA VAL A 239 47.38 20.79 -14.69
C VAL A 239 48.49 21.63 -15.34
N GLU A 240 48.93 21.29 -16.54
CA GLU A 240 49.94 22.04 -17.30
C GLU A 240 49.48 23.48 -17.57
N GLY A 241 48.22 23.67 -17.99
CA GLY A 241 47.62 24.98 -18.18
C GLY A 241 47.51 25.78 -16.88
N ARG A 242 47.17 25.14 -15.75
CA ARG A 242 47.18 25.78 -14.43
C ARG A 242 48.58 26.19 -13.98
N ILE A 243 49.59 25.33 -14.18
CA ILE A 243 51.00 25.66 -13.89
C ILE A 243 51.46 26.82 -14.78
N GLU A 244 51.07 26.87 -16.05
CA GLU A 244 51.40 27.98 -16.94
C GLU A 244 50.79 29.31 -16.50
N THR A 245 49.54 29.32 -16.03
CA THR A 245 48.92 30.51 -15.40
C THR A 245 49.73 30.97 -14.18
N VAL A 246 50.07 30.06 -13.27
CA VAL A 246 50.88 30.36 -12.06
C VAL A 246 52.27 30.90 -12.45
N ILE A 247 52.89 30.39 -13.51
CA ILE A 247 54.18 30.93 -14.01
C ILE A 247 54.01 32.35 -14.55
N LYS A 248 52.98 32.61 -15.35
CA LYS A 248 52.72 33.93 -15.96
C LYS A 248 52.37 35.01 -14.93
N GLU A 249 51.49 34.68 -13.98
CA GLU A 249 51.07 35.61 -12.92
C GLU A 249 52.24 36.04 -12.04
N ASN A 250 53.14 35.12 -11.71
CA ASN A 250 54.26 35.40 -10.82
C ASN A 250 55.44 36.10 -11.51
N ILE A 251 55.79 35.73 -12.75
CA ILE A 251 56.95 36.33 -13.43
C ILE A 251 56.67 37.79 -13.85
N GLY A 252 55.40 38.19 -13.98
CA GLY A 252 55.01 39.54 -14.42
C GLY A 252 55.38 40.69 -13.47
N GLN A 253 55.56 40.46 -12.16
CA GLN A 253 55.84 41.52 -11.19
C GLN A 253 56.86 41.12 -10.11
N ASN A 254 58.08 41.64 -10.22
CA ASN A 254 59.17 41.60 -9.22
C ASN A 254 59.51 40.21 -8.66
N VAL A 255 60.56 39.61 -9.24
CA VAL A 255 61.13 38.28 -8.88
C VAL A 255 61.34 38.10 -7.37
N GLY A 256 61.67 39.15 -6.60
CA GLY A 256 61.83 39.04 -5.14
C GLY A 256 60.55 38.72 -4.36
N THR A 257 59.41 39.34 -4.72
CA THR A 257 58.11 39.16 -4.07
C THR A 257 57.32 38.00 -4.66
N ALA A 258 57.40 37.83 -5.99
CA ALA A 258 56.76 36.74 -6.75
C ALA A 258 57.08 35.34 -6.19
N ILE A 259 58.30 35.12 -5.69
CA ILE A 259 58.70 33.85 -5.09
C ILE A 259 57.92 33.54 -3.82
N VAL A 260 57.62 34.53 -2.99
CA VAL A 260 56.93 34.32 -1.71
C VAL A 260 55.42 34.24 -1.91
N ASP A 261 54.84 35.16 -2.68
CA ASP A 261 53.39 35.23 -2.85
C ASP A 261 52.88 34.24 -3.91
N GLY A 262 53.69 33.88 -4.91
CA GLY A 262 53.41 32.78 -5.82
C GLY A 262 53.37 31.42 -5.13
N LEU A 263 54.22 31.22 -4.11
CA LEU A 263 54.15 30.03 -3.27
C LEU A 263 52.97 30.04 -2.31
N LYS A 264 52.53 31.20 -1.81
CA LYS A 264 51.25 31.29 -1.07
C LYS A 264 50.06 31.02 -1.98
N SER A 265 50.06 31.54 -3.21
CA SER A 265 49.04 31.28 -4.22
C SER A 265 48.98 29.79 -4.55
N PHE A 266 50.11 29.14 -4.84
CA PHE A 266 50.14 27.70 -5.11
C PHE A 266 49.85 26.84 -3.88
N ALA A 267 50.21 27.27 -2.67
CA ALA A 267 49.81 26.59 -1.44
C ALA A 267 48.29 26.72 -1.18
N ALA A 268 47.68 27.86 -1.46
CA ALA A 268 46.23 28.05 -1.44
C ALA A 268 45.55 27.21 -2.54
N LEU A 269 46.17 27.08 -3.72
CA LEU A 269 45.70 26.23 -4.81
C LEU A 269 45.77 24.74 -4.45
N LEU A 270 46.79 24.31 -3.69
CA LEU A 270 46.87 22.96 -3.11
C LEU A 270 45.95 22.76 -1.91
N ASN A 271 45.50 23.83 -1.26
CA ASN A 271 44.44 23.83 -0.25
C ASN A 271 43.04 24.05 -0.87
N ALA A 272 42.91 24.03 -2.21
CA ALA A 272 41.62 24.07 -2.90
C ALA A 272 40.76 22.80 -2.66
N THR A 273 41.23 21.88 -1.81
CA THR A 273 40.39 20.90 -1.10
C THR A 273 39.22 21.56 -0.36
N GLU A 274 39.35 22.82 0.10
CA GLU A 274 38.22 23.57 0.66
C GLU A 274 37.15 23.96 -0.38
N ASN A 275 37.51 23.99 -1.67
CA ASN A 275 36.62 24.24 -2.81
C ASN A 275 36.12 22.94 -3.49
N GLU A 276 36.44 21.76 -2.95
CA GLU A 276 35.78 20.54 -3.40
C GLU A 276 34.26 20.63 -3.19
N GLN A 277 33.51 20.03 -4.12
CA GLN A 277 32.06 19.94 -4.01
C GLN A 277 31.67 19.24 -2.69
N ARG A 278 30.90 19.95 -1.86
CA ARG A 278 30.42 19.42 -0.57
C ARG A 278 29.24 18.46 -0.80
N LEU A 279 29.58 17.20 -0.98
CA LEU A 279 28.66 16.08 -1.18
C LEU A 279 27.93 15.74 0.13
N GLY A 280 26.70 15.22 0.04
CA GLY A 280 25.95 14.72 1.19
C GLY A 280 26.07 13.20 1.30
N CYS A 281 26.48 12.67 2.45
CA CYS A 281 26.57 11.23 2.66
C CYS A 281 25.17 10.62 2.85
N VAL A 282 24.80 9.64 2.04
CA VAL A 282 23.47 8.99 2.13
C VAL A 282 23.30 8.10 3.37
N GLN A 283 24.40 7.72 4.02
CA GLN A 283 24.43 6.77 5.13
C GLN A 283 24.31 7.44 6.51
N CYS A 284 24.95 8.61 6.67
CA CYS A 284 25.00 9.38 7.93
C CYS A 284 24.50 10.83 7.81
N GLU A 285 24.06 11.25 6.63
CA GLU A 285 23.52 12.60 6.31
C GLU A 285 24.50 13.79 6.50
N GLN A 286 25.72 13.52 6.96
CA GLN A 286 26.80 14.52 7.06
C GLN A 286 27.33 14.93 5.68
N LYS A 287 27.80 16.18 5.57
CA LYS A 287 28.47 16.68 4.37
C LYS A 287 29.96 16.34 4.41
N PHE A 288 30.49 15.92 3.28
CA PHE A 288 31.89 15.52 3.10
C PHE A 288 32.44 16.04 1.77
N THR A 289 33.74 15.89 1.55
CA THR A 289 34.41 16.18 0.28
C THR A 289 35.27 14.98 -0.13
N ARG A 290 35.65 14.83 -1.40
CA ARG A 290 36.38 13.63 -1.86
C ARG A 290 37.74 13.47 -1.18
N SER A 291 38.49 14.56 -0.94
CA SER A 291 39.77 14.53 -0.22
C SER A 291 39.64 14.30 1.29
N THR A 292 38.48 14.56 1.89
CA THR A 292 38.22 14.28 3.32
C THR A 292 37.61 12.90 3.55
N ASN A 293 37.36 12.14 2.49
CA ASN A 293 36.70 10.85 2.53
C ASN A 293 37.69 9.70 2.84
N GLY A 294 38.01 9.49 4.12
CA GLY A 294 38.81 8.34 4.58
C GLY A 294 37.97 7.11 4.93
N PRO A 295 38.57 5.91 5.05
CA PRO A 295 37.87 4.63 5.30
C PRO A 295 37.18 4.51 6.67
N LYS A 296 37.20 5.57 7.50
CA LYS A 296 36.48 5.68 8.77
C LYS A 296 35.76 7.02 8.95
N ALA A 297 35.66 7.83 7.89
CA ALA A 297 35.09 9.17 7.95
C ALA A 297 33.57 9.12 8.17
N CYS A 298 32.87 8.21 7.49
CA CYS A 298 31.47 7.94 7.76
C CYS A 298 31.32 6.98 8.95
N SER A 299 30.56 7.42 9.95
CA SER A 299 30.01 6.57 11.02
C SER A 299 28.50 6.44 10.81
N PHE A 300 28.01 5.24 10.58
CA PHE A 300 26.60 4.97 10.27
C PHE A 300 26.08 3.71 10.99
N HIS A 301 24.77 3.49 10.92
CA HIS A 301 24.12 2.32 11.50
C HIS A 301 23.39 1.51 10.44
N ARG A 302 23.65 0.19 10.44
CA ARG A 302 22.89 -0.79 9.66
C ARG A 302 21.45 -0.84 10.18
N ALA A 303 20.45 -0.87 9.30
CA ALA A 303 19.05 -0.71 9.69
C ALA A 303 18.49 -1.85 10.57
N GLU A 304 17.54 -1.54 11.46
CA GLU A 304 16.82 -2.54 12.28
C GLU A 304 15.72 -3.29 11.52
N LEU A 305 15.33 -4.46 12.04
CA LEU A 305 14.52 -5.46 11.34
C LEU A 305 12.99 -5.23 11.32
N ASN A 306 12.41 -4.39 12.18
CA ASN A 306 10.96 -4.14 12.19
C ASN A 306 10.60 -2.76 12.79
N SER A 307 9.63 -2.07 12.19
CA SER A 307 9.19 -0.71 12.50
C SER A 307 8.24 -0.58 13.71
N GLY A 308 8.34 -1.47 14.71
CA GLY A 308 7.36 -1.61 15.81
C GLY A 308 7.89 -1.56 17.24
N VAL A 309 9.19 -1.31 17.45
CA VAL A 309 9.87 -1.30 18.76
C VAL A 309 10.81 -0.07 18.78
N PRO A 310 10.98 0.66 19.92
CA PRO A 310 11.63 1.97 19.91
C PRO A 310 13.12 1.93 19.52
N LYS A 311 13.50 2.86 18.64
CA LYS A 311 14.89 3.18 18.27
C LYS A 311 15.72 3.57 19.51
N THR A 312 16.98 3.13 19.58
CA THR A 312 18.05 3.88 20.28
C THR A 312 19.34 3.85 19.48
N TYR A 313 19.46 4.86 18.60
CA TYR A 313 20.63 5.32 17.81
C TYR A 313 21.38 6.56 18.33
N PRO A 314 22.02 6.55 19.52
CA PRO A 314 23.27 7.31 19.77
C PRO A 314 24.45 6.66 18.96
N CYS A 315 25.70 6.31 19.34
CA CYS A 315 26.59 6.43 20.51
C CYS A 315 26.26 5.75 21.85
N CYS A 316 25.97 4.44 21.89
CA CYS A 316 24.58 4.04 22.15
C CYS A 316 24.31 2.85 23.07
N ASP A 317 25.22 1.88 23.20
CA ASP A 317 24.96 0.61 23.92
C ASP A 317 23.64 -0.08 23.51
N MET A 318 23.35 -0.15 22.20
CA MET A 318 22.16 -0.79 21.63
C MET A 318 22.45 -1.68 20.40
N LYS A 319 21.43 -2.43 19.97
CA LYS A 319 21.53 -3.76 19.32
C LYS A 319 22.33 -3.90 18.02
N LEU A 320 22.62 -2.82 17.29
CA LEU A 320 23.38 -2.86 16.04
C LEU A 320 24.52 -1.83 16.14
N PRO A 321 25.79 -2.26 16.19
CA PRO A 321 26.91 -1.35 16.46
C PRO A 321 27.17 -0.39 15.29
N CYS A 322 27.82 0.75 15.59
CA CYS A 322 28.35 1.68 14.60
C CYS A 322 29.22 0.93 13.58
N GLN A 323 28.95 1.14 12.29
CA GLN A 323 29.86 0.76 11.21
C GLN A 323 30.59 2.00 10.70
N TYR A 324 31.86 1.81 10.36
CA TYR A 324 32.75 2.87 9.88
C TYR A 324 33.17 2.55 8.45
N GLY A 325 33.20 3.58 7.59
CA GLY A 325 33.55 3.44 6.18
C GLY A 325 33.80 4.79 5.51
N TYR A 326 33.96 4.75 4.19
CA TYR A 326 33.89 5.93 3.33
C TYR A 326 32.45 6.49 3.30
N HIS A 327 32.30 7.82 3.33
CA HIS A 327 31.06 8.47 2.95
C HIS A 327 30.73 8.17 1.49
N ARG A 328 29.43 8.07 1.18
CA ARG A 328 28.94 7.81 -0.18
C ARG A 328 27.86 8.82 -0.57
N GLU A 329 28.01 9.44 -1.73
CA GLU A 329 27.07 10.41 -2.32
C GLU A 329 25.79 9.79 -2.89
N LYS A 330 25.87 8.51 -3.27
CA LYS A 330 24.80 7.76 -3.96
C LYS A 330 24.35 6.57 -3.12
N HIS A 331 23.07 6.21 -3.25
CA HIS A 331 22.53 4.99 -2.64
C HIS A 331 23.12 3.75 -3.34
N HIS A 332 23.29 2.68 -2.56
CA HIS A 332 24.01 1.48 -2.98
C HIS A 332 23.46 0.24 -2.26
N CYS A 333 23.79 -0.95 -2.76
CA CYS A 333 23.21 -2.21 -2.28
C CYS A 333 24.08 -2.99 -1.27
N ASP A 334 25.33 -2.59 -1.06
CA ASP A 334 26.37 -3.32 -0.29
C ASP A 334 25.92 -3.64 1.15
N TYR A 335 25.16 -2.74 1.79
CA TYR A 335 24.56 -2.96 3.11
C TYR A 335 23.38 -1.99 3.37
N PRO A 336 22.31 -2.45 4.05
CA PRO A 336 21.15 -1.60 4.38
C PRO A 336 21.41 -0.73 5.61
N TYR A 337 21.37 0.61 5.46
CA TYR A 337 21.50 1.61 6.53
C TYR A 337 20.15 2.26 6.90
N GLY A 338 20.04 2.82 8.11
CA GLY A 338 18.76 3.30 8.69
C GLY A 338 17.86 4.13 7.75
N PRO A 339 18.33 5.24 7.17
CA PRO A 339 17.56 6.07 6.23
C PRO A 339 17.12 5.37 4.93
N PHE A 340 17.78 4.28 4.52
CA PHE A 340 17.54 3.62 3.22
C PHE A 340 16.11 3.07 3.09
N PHE A 341 15.61 2.32 4.08
CA PHE A 341 14.29 1.70 3.98
C PHE A 341 13.15 2.72 4.03
N ALA A 342 13.26 3.75 4.89
CA ALA A 342 12.28 4.84 4.94
C ALA A 342 12.21 5.60 3.61
N ARG A 343 13.37 5.84 2.96
CA ARG A 343 13.41 6.40 1.61
C ARG A 343 12.81 5.44 0.58
N PHE A 344 13.14 4.15 0.60
CA PHE A 344 12.58 3.14 -0.32
C PHE A 344 11.05 3.06 -0.27
N GLU A 345 10.45 3.16 0.92
CA GLU A 345 8.99 3.21 1.09
C GLU A 345 8.39 4.47 0.44
N MET A 346 9.00 5.64 0.62
CA MET A 346 8.60 6.87 -0.07
C MET A 346 8.72 6.74 -1.60
N LEU A 347 9.81 6.16 -2.10
CA LEU A 347 10.08 5.94 -3.54
C LEU A 347 9.07 4.99 -4.23
N GLN A 348 8.08 4.43 -3.52
CA GLN A 348 6.95 3.72 -4.14
C GLN A 348 5.85 4.66 -4.69
N SER A 349 5.88 5.96 -4.37
CA SER A 349 4.87 6.94 -4.80
C SER A 349 4.92 7.24 -6.31
N LYS A 350 3.75 7.36 -6.94
CA LYS A 350 3.60 7.72 -8.38
C LYS A 350 4.09 9.13 -8.72
N ASP A 351 4.21 10.03 -7.75
CA ASP A 351 4.80 11.37 -7.96
C ASP A 351 6.34 11.35 -7.98
N ILE A 352 6.95 10.28 -7.45
CA ILE A 352 8.40 10.09 -7.38
C ILE A 352 8.90 9.18 -8.51
N VAL A 353 8.23 8.05 -8.79
CA VAL A 353 8.67 7.08 -9.80
C VAL A 353 7.58 6.81 -10.83
N ASP A 354 7.91 7.04 -12.10
CA ASP A 354 7.15 6.51 -13.23
C ASP A 354 7.56 5.06 -13.49
N LYS A 355 6.77 4.11 -13.00
CA LYS A 355 7.06 2.67 -13.13
C LYS A 355 6.67 2.19 -14.54
N TRP A 356 7.64 2.21 -15.45
CA TRP A 356 7.47 1.68 -16.81
C TRP A 356 6.98 0.23 -16.79
N ALA A 357 7.67 -0.67 -16.09
CA ALA A 357 7.24 -2.05 -15.91
C ALA A 357 7.48 -2.53 -14.48
N SER A 358 6.55 -3.36 -13.98
CA SER A 358 6.66 -4.06 -12.70
C SER A 358 6.07 -5.45 -12.88
N ILE A 359 6.77 -6.46 -12.36
CA ILE A 359 6.27 -7.85 -12.29
C ILE A 359 6.35 -8.32 -10.84
N GLN A 360 5.36 -9.14 -10.46
CA GLN A 360 5.28 -9.73 -9.13
C GLN A 360 4.72 -11.15 -9.25
N ASP A 361 5.47 -12.12 -8.76
CA ASP A 361 5.05 -13.51 -8.60
C ASP A 361 4.99 -13.86 -7.11
N THR A 362 3.99 -14.64 -6.71
CA THR A 362 3.62 -14.85 -5.30
C THR A 362 3.42 -16.32 -5.01
N ASP A 363 4.13 -16.84 -4.02
CA ASP A 363 3.98 -18.22 -3.60
C ASP A 363 2.55 -18.50 -3.09
N LEU A 364 1.93 -19.55 -3.63
CA LEU A 364 0.55 -19.94 -3.34
C LEU A 364 0.43 -20.99 -2.22
N GLU A 365 1.53 -21.61 -1.79
CA GLU A 365 1.56 -22.55 -0.65
C GLU A 365 1.84 -21.83 0.67
N VAL A 366 2.68 -20.79 0.68
CA VAL A 366 3.07 -20.07 1.90
C VAL A 366 1.87 -19.35 2.54
N GLY A 367 1.49 -19.76 3.75
CA GLY A 367 0.30 -19.29 4.46
C GLY A 367 0.31 -17.80 4.86
N ARG A 368 -0.89 -17.22 5.06
CA ARG A 368 -1.22 -15.79 5.28
C ARG A 368 -0.47 -15.06 6.42
N LYS A 369 0.40 -15.73 7.18
CA LYS A 369 1.14 -15.19 8.35
C LYS A 369 2.63 -14.96 8.10
N VAL A 370 3.23 -15.57 7.09
CA VAL A 370 4.57 -15.17 6.63
C VAL A 370 4.40 -13.93 5.76
N LYS A 371 5.30 -12.94 5.87
CA LYS A 371 5.43 -11.89 4.84
C LYS A 371 6.06 -12.55 3.60
N SER A 372 5.18 -13.23 2.85
CA SER A 372 5.30 -13.91 1.56
C SER A 372 6.64 -13.76 0.82
N GLU A 373 7.17 -14.89 0.33
CA GLU A 373 8.38 -15.00 -0.51
C GLU A 373 8.15 -14.48 -1.94
N VAL A 374 7.63 -13.25 -2.05
CA VAL A 374 7.25 -12.58 -3.29
C VAL A 374 8.49 -12.26 -4.11
N GLN A 375 8.52 -12.81 -5.32
CA GLN A 375 9.55 -12.52 -6.30
C GLN A 375 9.06 -11.36 -7.15
N LYS A 376 9.79 -10.25 -7.15
CA LYS A 376 9.38 -9.05 -7.88
C LYS A 376 10.56 -8.32 -8.51
N ALA A 377 10.30 -7.66 -9.62
CA ALA A 377 11.26 -6.80 -10.29
C ALA A 377 10.52 -5.64 -10.97
N SER A 378 11.15 -4.48 -11.05
CA SER A 378 10.58 -3.30 -11.72
C SER A 378 11.65 -2.39 -12.29
N VAL A 379 11.32 -1.76 -13.43
CA VAL A 379 12.12 -0.73 -14.09
C VAL A 379 11.23 0.49 -14.30
N GLY A 380 11.76 1.69 -14.09
CA GLY A 380 11.04 2.94 -14.31
C GLY A 380 11.97 4.15 -14.35
N GLN A 381 11.37 5.34 -14.52
CA GLN A 381 12.08 6.60 -14.39
C GLN A 381 11.92 7.16 -12.98
N LEU A 382 13.01 7.61 -12.38
CA LEU A 382 12.97 8.44 -11.19
C LEU A 382 12.68 9.89 -11.61
N LEU A 383 11.55 10.43 -11.16
CA LEU A 383 11.08 11.77 -11.50
C LEU A 383 11.52 12.82 -10.47
N ARG A 384 11.61 12.44 -9.19
CA ARG A 384 11.96 13.31 -8.04
C ARG A 384 12.74 12.52 -7.00
N TRP A 385 13.45 13.20 -6.09
CA TRP A 385 14.02 12.53 -4.91
C TRP A 385 13.03 12.34 -3.74
N VAL A 386 11.99 13.18 -3.66
CA VAL A 386 10.95 13.19 -2.61
C VAL A 386 9.61 13.66 -3.17
N THR A 387 8.50 13.26 -2.54
CA THR A 387 7.13 13.65 -2.93
C THR A 387 6.98 15.17 -2.86
N GLY A 388 6.46 15.79 -3.92
CA GLY A 388 6.31 17.24 -4.01
C GLY A 388 7.63 18.02 -4.16
N GLY A 389 8.79 17.36 -4.23
CA GLY A 389 10.07 18.00 -4.48
C GLY A 389 10.23 18.48 -5.93
N ALA A 390 11.38 19.10 -6.25
CA ALA A 390 11.72 19.40 -7.64
C ALA A 390 11.79 18.11 -8.51
N ARG A 391 11.55 18.24 -9.81
CA ARG A 391 11.89 17.17 -10.77
C ARG A 391 13.41 17.08 -10.95
N LEU A 392 13.90 15.90 -11.31
CA LEU A 392 15.29 15.73 -11.74
C LEU A 392 15.50 16.40 -13.11
N GLU A 393 16.63 17.06 -13.27
CA GLU A 393 17.06 17.66 -14.53
C GLU A 393 17.64 16.59 -15.48
N GLU A 394 18.39 15.62 -14.95
CA GLU A 394 18.91 14.47 -15.69
C GLU A 394 17.92 13.29 -15.68
N PRO A 395 17.58 12.69 -16.84
CA PRO A 395 16.84 11.44 -16.93
C PRO A 395 17.56 10.30 -16.19
N THR A 396 16.92 9.81 -15.13
CA THR A 396 17.49 8.79 -14.23
C THR A 396 16.62 7.53 -14.26
N ILE A 397 17.18 6.40 -14.70
CA ILE A 397 16.51 5.09 -14.69
C ILE A 397 16.65 4.48 -13.29
N LEU A 398 15.59 3.86 -12.78
CA LEU A 398 15.58 3.10 -11.53
C LEU A 398 15.30 1.62 -11.84
N ILE A 399 16.16 0.73 -11.33
CA ILE A 399 15.98 -0.72 -11.39
C ILE A 399 15.90 -1.28 -9.97
N SER A 400 14.85 -2.05 -9.69
CA SER A 400 14.62 -2.73 -8.40
C SER A 400 14.37 -4.22 -8.65
N VAL A 401 15.03 -5.10 -7.89
CA VAL A 401 14.90 -6.56 -7.97
C VAL A 401 14.83 -7.17 -6.58
N GLY A 402 13.96 -8.15 -6.38
CA GLY A 402 13.68 -8.77 -5.09
C GLY A 402 12.81 -7.90 -4.18
N GLN A 403 12.48 -8.44 -3.02
CA GLN A 403 11.87 -7.66 -1.96
C GLN A 403 12.96 -6.90 -1.20
N VAL A 404 12.89 -5.57 -1.20
CA VAL A 404 13.84 -4.72 -0.46
C VAL A 404 13.51 -4.79 1.04
N THR A 405 14.20 -5.68 1.75
CA THR A 405 14.15 -5.87 3.20
C THR A 405 15.55 -6.22 3.72
N PHE A 406 15.75 -6.18 5.04
CA PHE A 406 17.01 -6.62 5.65
C PHE A 406 17.30 -8.12 5.46
N GLN A 407 16.27 -8.97 5.35
CA GLN A 407 16.40 -10.43 5.37
C GLN A 407 16.59 -11.06 3.99
N SER A 408 16.18 -10.36 2.93
CA SER A 408 16.17 -10.84 1.55
C SER A 408 17.30 -10.19 0.75
N LYS A 409 17.94 -10.96 -0.15
CA LYS A 409 18.80 -10.39 -1.19
C LYS A 409 17.95 -9.52 -2.11
N TYR A 410 18.38 -8.28 -2.36
CA TYR A 410 17.71 -7.33 -3.24
C TYR A 410 18.73 -6.50 -4.03
N TYR A 411 18.24 -5.84 -5.08
CA TYR A 411 18.95 -4.82 -5.82
C TYR A 411 18.06 -3.59 -5.96
N PHE A 412 18.65 -2.40 -5.80
CA PHE A 412 17.96 -1.13 -5.88
C PHE A 412 18.96 -0.04 -6.28
N GLN A 413 19.05 0.25 -7.57
CA GLN A 413 20.06 1.16 -8.11
C GLN A 413 19.45 2.13 -9.14
N THR A 414 19.90 3.38 -9.08
CA THR A 414 19.63 4.42 -10.07
C THR A 414 20.79 4.55 -11.05
N PHE A 415 20.50 4.91 -12.30
CA PHE A 415 21.48 5.13 -13.35
C PHE A 415 21.17 6.41 -14.14
N THR A 416 22.14 7.31 -14.30
CA THR A 416 22.09 8.44 -15.23
C THR A 416 22.62 8.08 -16.61
N VAL A 417 22.45 8.95 -17.62
CA VAL A 417 22.92 8.71 -18.99
C VAL A 417 24.45 8.41 -19.06
N PRO A 418 25.35 9.20 -18.44
CA PRO A 418 26.79 8.89 -18.44
C PRO A 418 27.14 7.56 -17.76
N GLU A 419 26.41 7.17 -16.71
CA GLU A 419 26.59 5.89 -16.03
C GLU A 419 26.18 4.73 -16.95
N LEU A 420 25.06 4.86 -17.66
CA LEU A 420 24.60 3.90 -18.66
C LEU A 420 25.57 3.76 -19.85
N GLU A 421 26.22 4.83 -20.29
CA GLU A 421 27.27 4.76 -21.32
C GLU A 421 28.51 4.00 -20.85
N ASN A 422 28.95 4.21 -19.61
CA ASN A 422 30.09 3.48 -19.05
C ASN A 422 29.76 2.00 -18.81
N ILE A 423 28.56 1.69 -18.33
CA ILE A 423 28.05 0.30 -18.25
C ILE A 423 27.97 -0.32 -19.65
N ALA A 424 27.52 0.41 -20.67
CA ALA A 424 27.47 -0.10 -22.04
C ALA A 424 28.86 -0.39 -22.62
N LYS A 425 29.92 0.32 -22.23
CA LYS A 425 31.32 -0.05 -22.55
C LYS A 425 31.69 -1.38 -21.86
N SER A 426 31.52 -1.44 -20.54
CA SER A 426 31.85 -2.62 -19.72
C SER A 426 31.14 -3.91 -20.20
N VAL A 427 29.83 -3.83 -20.46
CA VAL A 427 29.01 -4.97 -20.91
C VAL A 427 29.31 -5.37 -22.36
N ARG A 428 29.74 -4.42 -23.22
CA ARG A 428 30.14 -4.72 -24.61
C ARG A 428 31.42 -5.56 -24.67
N TYR A 429 32.37 -5.32 -23.78
CA TYR A 429 33.61 -6.11 -23.67
C TYR A 429 33.38 -7.42 -22.89
N SER A 430 32.92 -7.35 -21.64
CA SER A 430 32.73 -8.52 -20.77
C SER A 430 31.63 -9.49 -21.20
N ARG A 431 30.67 -9.03 -22.01
CA ARG A 431 29.42 -9.73 -22.37
C ARG A 431 28.53 -10.15 -21.18
N ARG A 432 28.83 -9.68 -19.96
CA ARG A 432 28.08 -9.97 -18.74
C ARG A 432 26.78 -9.17 -18.71
N THR A 433 25.65 -9.79 -19.06
CA THR A 433 24.33 -9.15 -19.12
C THR A 433 23.58 -9.10 -17.79
N LEU A 434 23.88 -9.98 -16.84
CA LEU A 434 23.14 -10.07 -15.58
C LEU A 434 23.41 -8.84 -14.70
N ILE A 435 22.36 -8.07 -14.38
CA ILE A 435 22.43 -6.94 -13.44
C ILE A 435 22.39 -7.48 -12.01
N PHE A 436 21.40 -8.33 -11.73
CA PHE A 436 21.23 -8.98 -10.43
C PHE A 436 20.28 -10.17 -10.53
N ARG A 437 20.51 -11.19 -9.69
CA ARG A 437 19.56 -12.27 -9.40
C ARG A 437 19.56 -12.54 -7.89
N ASN A 438 18.39 -12.51 -7.26
CA ASN A 438 18.30 -12.57 -5.80
C ASN A 438 18.55 -13.97 -5.20
N SER A 439 18.34 -15.02 -5.98
CA SER A 439 18.36 -16.42 -5.55
C SER A 439 18.97 -17.31 -6.65
N PRO A 440 19.91 -18.21 -6.33
CA PRO A 440 20.47 -19.16 -7.29
C PRO A 440 19.51 -20.31 -7.63
N ASN A 441 18.38 -20.45 -6.93
CA ASN A 441 17.38 -21.48 -7.23
C ASN A 441 16.60 -21.13 -8.50
N ASP A 442 16.52 -22.03 -9.47
CA ASP A 442 15.71 -21.88 -10.69
C ASP A 442 14.20 -22.10 -10.46
N ASP A 443 13.78 -22.57 -9.29
CA ASP A 443 12.37 -22.63 -8.89
C ASP A 443 11.87 -21.40 -8.14
N GLN A 444 12.75 -20.58 -7.58
CA GLN A 444 12.36 -19.34 -6.93
C GLN A 444 13.41 -18.26 -7.10
N TYR A 445 13.12 -17.25 -7.93
CA TYR A 445 14.01 -16.10 -8.14
C TYR A 445 13.28 -14.89 -8.71
N SER A 446 13.92 -13.72 -8.55
CA SER A 446 13.72 -12.54 -9.37
C SER A 446 15.08 -12.03 -9.85
N MET A 447 15.14 -11.56 -11.10
CA MET A 447 16.35 -11.07 -11.75
C MET A 447 16.09 -9.92 -12.73
N ALA A 448 17.13 -9.15 -13.00
CA ALA A 448 17.17 -8.18 -14.09
C ALA A 448 18.45 -8.35 -14.92
N GLU A 449 18.35 -8.15 -16.22
CA GLU A 449 19.43 -8.34 -17.19
C GLU A 449 19.41 -7.25 -18.27
N TRP A 450 20.58 -6.81 -18.71
CA TRP A 450 20.73 -5.98 -19.91
C TRP A 450 20.45 -6.80 -21.17
N LEU A 451 19.65 -6.24 -22.07
CA LEU A 451 19.47 -6.76 -23.42
C LEU A 451 20.44 -6.08 -24.38
N LEU A 452 21.11 -6.87 -25.21
CA LEU A 452 22.11 -6.40 -26.17
C LEU A 452 21.59 -6.56 -27.61
N ALA A 453 21.82 -5.54 -28.43
CA ALA A 453 21.80 -5.71 -29.87
C ALA A 453 22.97 -6.60 -30.34
N VAL A 454 22.90 -7.08 -31.59
CA VAL A 454 24.00 -7.78 -32.28
C VAL A 454 25.32 -6.97 -32.26
N SER A 455 25.22 -5.63 -32.25
CA SER A 455 26.36 -4.71 -32.12
C SER A 455 26.99 -4.64 -30.72
N GLY A 456 26.38 -5.27 -29.71
CA GLY A 456 26.80 -5.18 -28.31
C GLY A 456 26.32 -3.93 -27.56
N LYS A 457 25.59 -3.00 -28.20
CA LYS A 457 24.93 -1.86 -27.49
C LYS A 457 23.77 -2.39 -26.65
N ILE A 458 23.62 -1.89 -25.42
CA ILE A 458 22.43 -2.14 -24.59
C ILE A 458 21.20 -1.48 -25.24
N THR A 459 20.10 -2.22 -25.33
CA THR A 459 18.83 -1.79 -25.96
C THR A 459 17.62 -1.84 -25.03
N GLY A 460 17.77 -2.42 -23.84
CA GLY A 460 16.67 -2.61 -22.91
C GLY A 460 17.08 -3.35 -21.64
N VAL A 461 16.11 -3.50 -20.74
CA VAL A 461 16.22 -4.33 -19.55
C VAL A 461 15.17 -5.45 -19.64
N ARG A 462 15.60 -6.70 -19.46
CA ARG A 462 14.72 -7.83 -19.18
C ARG A 462 14.57 -7.96 -17.68
N ILE A 463 13.33 -7.98 -17.19
CA ILE A 463 12.99 -8.33 -15.80
C ILE A 463 12.25 -9.65 -15.77
N THR A 464 12.63 -10.51 -14.81
CA THR A 464 12.09 -11.86 -14.65
C THR A 464 11.75 -12.14 -13.18
N ALA A 465 10.64 -12.84 -12.93
CA ALA A 465 10.24 -13.33 -11.60
C ALA A 465 9.54 -14.69 -11.70
N LYS A 466 9.88 -15.63 -10.82
CA LYS A 466 9.24 -16.95 -10.68
C LYS A 466 9.14 -17.34 -9.20
N ALA A 467 7.95 -17.66 -8.73
CA ALA A 467 7.71 -18.32 -7.44
C ALA A 467 7.69 -19.86 -7.59
N VAL A 468 7.86 -20.61 -6.49
CA VAL A 468 7.91 -22.09 -6.50
C VAL A 468 6.64 -22.69 -7.09
N THR A 469 5.49 -22.06 -6.82
CA THR A 469 4.18 -22.48 -7.31
C THR A 469 3.90 -22.15 -8.78
N SER A 470 4.80 -21.43 -9.46
CA SER A 470 4.58 -20.92 -10.83
C SER A 470 5.35 -21.74 -11.85
N SER A 471 4.62 -22.41 -12.76
CA SER A 471 5.20 -23.29 -13.79
C SER A 471 6.03 -22.54 -14.84
N THR A 472 5.75 -21.25 -15.05
CA THR A 472 6.50 -20.37 -15.95
C THR A 472 6.85 -19.05 -15.26
N PRO A 473 8.03 -18.47 -15.53
CA PRO A 473 8.38 -17.14 -15.03
C PRO A 473 7.52 -16.05 -15.69
N PHE A 474 7.22 -14.99 -14.94
CA PHE A 474 6.89 -13.69 -15.52
C PHE A 474 8.16 -13.12 -16.14
N VAL A 475 8.08 -12.65 -17.39
CA VAL A 475 9.19 -12.03 -18.13
C VAL A 475 8.66 -10.82 -18.91
N ARG A 476 9.13 -9.62 -18.56
CA ARG A 476 8.87 -8.39 -19.33
C ARG A 476 10.17 -7.75 -19.78
N VAL A 477 10.11 -7.12 -20.95
CA VAL A 477 11.22 -6.41 -21.58
C VAL A 477 10.85 -4.96 -21.76
N VAL A 478 11.70 -4.08 -21.26
CA VAL A 478 11.56 -2.63 -21.36
C VAL A 478 12.67 -2.11 -22.29
N PRO A 479 12.35 -1.70 -23.53
CA PRO A 479 13.31 -1.03 -24.39
C PRO A 479 13.73 0.32 -23.79
N ILE A 480 15.02 0.60 -23.75
CA ILE A 480 15.57 1.88 -23.32
C ILE A 480 16.45 2.47 -24.43
N ASP A 481 16.53 3.79 -24.51
CA ASP A 481 17.61 4.45 -25.23
C ASP A 481 18.63 5.02 -24.24
N LEU A 482 19.90 4.67 -24.47
CA LEU A 482 21.02 5.10 -23.63
C LEU A 482 21.28 6.60 -23.75
N SER A 483 21.13 7.20 -24.94
CA SER A 483 21.42 8.62 -25.17
C SER A 483 20.42 9.58 -24.52
N THR A 484 19.23 9.10 -24.17
CA THR A 484 18.16 9.89 -23.54
C THR A 484 17.79 9.43 -22.13
N GLY A 485 18.23 8.24 -21.70
CA GLY A 485 17.87 7.66 -20.39
C GLY A 485 16.38 7.35 -20.25
N GLN A 486 15.67 7.18 -21.37
CA GLN A 486 14.21 7.02 -21.41
C GLN A 486 13.79 5.73 -22.14
N LYS A 487 12.53 5.34 -21.96
CA LYS A 487 11.92 4.17 -22.62
C LYS A 487 11.82 4.41 -24.13
N SER A 488 12.44 3.55 -24.94
CA SER A 488 12.55 3.72 -26.40
C SER A 488 11.46 3.05 -27.23
N GLY A 489 10.51 2.34 -26.61
CA GLY A 489 9.43 1.65 -27.30
C GLY A 489 8.34 1.10 -26.37
N GLU A 490 7.51 0.21 -26.90
CA GLU A 490 6.51 -0.52 -26.10
C GLU A 490 7.14 -1.62 -25.25
N ILE A 491 6.46 -2.00 -24.17
CA ILE A 491 6.95 -2.98 -23.20
C ILE A 491 6.48 -4.36 -23.63
N LEU A 492 7.43 -5.23 -23.99
CA LEU A 492 7.13 -6.56 -24.50
C LEU A 492 6.94 -7.53 -23.34
N ALA A 493 5.74 -8.10 -23.21
CA ALA A 493 5.50 -9.24 -22.34
C ALA A 493 5.93 -10.52 -23.06
N ILE A 494 7.06 -11.09 -22.66
CA ILE A 494 7.54 -12.39 -23.19
C ILE A 494 6.81 -13.54 -22.49
N SER A 495 6.46 -13.37 -21.22
CA SER A 495 5.62 -14.30 -20.46
C SER A 495 4.91 -13.57 -19.32
N GLU A 496 3.61 -13.83 -19.17
CA GLU A 496 2.80 -13.38 -18.04
C GLU A 496 2.76 -14.41 -16.89
N GLY A 497 3.79 -15.27 -16.81
CA GLY A 497 4.11 -16.20 -15.71
C GLY A 497 2.95 -16.93 -15.02
N GLY A 498 3.12 -17.18 -13.72
CA GLY A 498 2.06 -17.32 -12.72
C GLY A 498 1.06 -18.47 -12.89
N LEU A 499 -0.04 -18.35 -12.13
CA LEU A 499 -1.27 -19.12 -12.29
C LEU A 499 -2.32 -18.22 -12.96
N ARG A 500 -2.75 -18.59 -14.17
CA ARG A 500 -3.60 -17.77 -15.03
C ARG A 500 -4.99 -18.39 -15.17
N SER A 501 -6.02 -17.55 -15.23
CA SER A 501 -7.38 -17.96 -15.55
C SER A 501 -7.63 -17.87 -17.07
N TYR A 502 -8.50 -18.73 -17.58
CA TYR A 502 -8.86 -18.79 -19.00
C TYR A 502 -10.34 -18.44 -19.21
N ILE A 503 -10.70 -18.05 -20.44
CA ILE A 503 -12.08 -17.78 -20.82
C ILE A 503 -12.81 -19.13 -21.04
N PRO A 504 -13.97 -19.38 -20.40
CA PRO A 504 -14.74 -20.59 -20.64
C PRO A 504 -15.44 -20.53 -22.01
N ALA A 505 -15.56 -21.68 -22.69
CA ALA A 505 -16.19 -21.78 -24.01
C ALA A 505 -17.71 -21.47 -24.03
N SER A 506 -18.37 -21.46 -22.87
CA SER A 506 -19.72 -20.97 -22.67
C SER A 506 -19.86 -20.37 -21.27
N PRO A 507 -20.98 -19.71 -20.93
CA PRO A 507 -21.31 -19.43 -19.53
C PRO A 507 -21.44 -20.73 -18.71
N TYR A 508 -21.11 -20.67 -17.42
CA TYR A 508 -21.39 -21.74 -16.47
C TYR A 508 -22.88 -21.73 -16.09
N ILE A 509 -23.49 -22.91 -16.05
CA ILE A 509 -24.87 -23.12 -15.59
C ILE A 509 -24.79 -23.73 -14.18
N LEU A 510 -25.55 -23.19 -13.23
CA LEU A 510 -25.54 -23.65 -11.83
C LEU A 510 -26.84 -24.40 -11.50
N PRO A 511 -26.80 -25.38 -10.57
CA PRO A 511 -28.02 -26.00 -10.06
C PRO A 511 -28.92 -25.00 -9.32
N GLU A 512 -30.22 -25.27 -9.28
CA GLU A 512 -31.18 -24.49 -8.49
C GLU A 512 -30.92 -24.59 -6.98
N THR A 513 -31.34 -23.58 -6.23
CA THR A 513 -31.18 -23.55 -4.76
C THR A 513 -32.18 -24.47 -4.08
N VAL A 514 -31.69 -25.57 -3.52
CA VAL A 514 -32.48 -26.57 -2.80
C VAL A 514 -32.70 -26.09 -1.35
N ARG A 515 -33.95 -25.82 -0.99
CA ARG A 515 -34.38 -25.50 0.39
C ARG A 515 -35.16 -26.69 0.96
N VAL A 516 -34.79 -27.11 2.16
CA VAL A 516 -35.50 -28.13 2.95
C VAL A 516 -35.91 -27.51 4.27
N GLY A 517 -37.22 -27.41 4.49
CA GLY A 517 -37.84 -26.74 5.63
C GLY A 517 -39.17 -26.08 5.24
N PRO A 518 -39.88 -25.48 6.21
CA PRO A 518 -41.13 -24.79 5.95
C PRO A 518 -40.92 -23.45 5.25
N GLU A 519 -41.87 -23.05 4.41
CA GLU A 519 -41.93 -21.67 3.91
C GLU A 519 -42.74 -20.79 4.87
N ILE A 520 -42.18 -19.62 5.21
CA ILE A 520 -42.80 -18.62 6.08
C ILE A 520 -43.12 -17.34 5.31
N SER A 521 -44.25 -16.73 5.68
CA SER A 521 -44.83 -15.51 5.10
C SER A 521 -44.50 -14.28 5.95
N ASP A 522 -44.19 -13.17 5.29
CA ASP A 522 -44.09 -11.82 5.88
C ASP A 522 -45.46 -11.13 5.97
N LYS A 523 -46.48 -11.70 5.33
CA LYS A 523 -47.87 -11.22 5.36
C LYS A 523 -48.66 -11.95 6.47
N PRO A 524 -49.60 -11.25 7.14
CA PRO A 524 -50.56 -11.88 8.04
C PRO A 524 -51.30 -13.04 7.36
N ILE A 525 -51.69 -14.05 8.13
CA ILE A 525 -52.41 -15.24 7.63
C ILE A 525 -53.79 -14.93 7.04
N ARG A 526 -54.40 -13.80 7.44
CA ARG A 526 -55.56 -13.14 6.83
C ARG A 526 -55.70 -11.73 7.42
N ASP A 527 -56.60 -10.92 6.86
CA ASP A 527 -57.02 -9.67 7.47
C ASP A 527 -57.75 -9.90 8.80
N THR A 528 -57.74 -8.89 9.68
CA THR A 528 -58.34 -8.96 11.02
C THR A 528 -59.82 -8.60 10.96
N ARG A 529 -60.68 -9.39 11.62
CA ARG A 529 -62.13 -9.18 11.59
C ARG A 529 -62.56 -7.95 12.41
N THR A 530 -63.35 -7.09 11.79
CA THR A 530 -63.91 -5.85 12.35
C THR A 530 -65.44 -5.86 12.42
N ASP A 531 -66.07 -6.96 11.99
CA ASP A 531 -67.51 -7.06 11.74
C ASP A 531 -68.35 -7.48 12.96
N PHE A 532 -67.71 -7.89 14.06
CA PHE A 532 -68.39 -8.32 15.30
C PHE A 532 -69.39 -7.28 15.83
N LYS A 533 -70.47 -7.76 16.45
CA LYS A 533 -71.55 -6.90 16.96
C LYS A 533 -71.50 -6.76 18.49
N SER A 534 -71.89 -5.58 18.96
CA SER A 534 -72.15 -5.32 20.38
C SER A 534 -73.29 -6.21 20.87
N CYS A 535 -73.08 -6.91 21.99
CA CYS A 535 -74.10 -7.70 22.67
C CYS A 535 -74.30 -7.13 24.08
N SER A 536 -75.47 -6.57 24.36
CA SER A 536 -75.86 -6.02 25.68
C SER A 536 -77.13 -6.65 26.22
N SER A 537 -77.34 -6.56 27.54
CA SER A 537 -78.62 -6.88 28.17
C SER A 537 -79.78 -6.07 27.57
N PRO A 538 -81.02 -6.59 27.51
CA PRO A 538 -82.19 -5.88 26.96
C PRO A 538 -82.53 -4.55 27.67
N SER A 539 -82.14 -4.45 28.94
CA SER A 539 -82.17 -3.29 29.84
C SER A 539 -81.11 -2.23 29.48
N LEU A 540 -79.92 -2.65 29.06
CA LEU A 540 -78.75 -1.79 28.82
C LEU A 540 -78.65 -1.36 27.35
N ARG A 541 -79.16 -0.17 27.03
CA ARG A 541 -79.16 0.42 25.67
C ARG A 541 -77.81 1.06 25.29
N VAL A 542 -76.78 0.22 25.24
CA VAL A 542 -75.40 0.59 24.90
C VAL A 542 -74.96 -0.09 23.61
N ILE A 543 -74.39 0.69 22.69
CA ILE A 543 -73.73 0.19 21.49
C ILE A 543 -72.23 0.35 21.63
N LEU A 544 -71.51 -0.77 21.70
CA LEU A 544 -70.06 -0.81 21.63
C LEU A 544 -69.59 -0.82 20.18
N ARG A 545 -68.53 -0.06 19.87
CA ARG A 545 -67.83 -0.10 18.59
C ARG A 545 -66.32 -0.07 18.79
N ASN A 546 -65.60 -0.81 17.95
CA ASN A 546 -64.16 -0.66 17.80
C ASN A 546 -63.81 0.73 17.24
N MET A 547 -62.69 1.32 17.68
CA MET A 547 -62.20 2.64 17.25
C MET A 547 -60.84 2.61 16.54
N ALA A 548 -60.19 1.45 16.43
CA ALA A 548 -58.87 1.30 15.81
C ALA A 548 -58.89 0.29 14.64
N ASP A 549 -58.01 0.48 13.67
CA ASP A 549 -57.72 -0.53 12.64
C ASP A 549 -56.20 -0.77 12.63
N PRO A 550 -55.70 -1.90 13.18
CA PRO A 550 -56.45 -3.08 13.64
C PRO A 550 -57.23 -2.85 14.96
N PRO A 551 -58.21 -3.72 15.30
CA PRO A 551 -58.94 -3.66 16.57
C PRO A 551 -58.09 -3.79 17.83
N LEU A 552 -56.95 -4.50 17.72
CA LEU A 552 -56.00 -4.76 18.80
C LEU A 552 -54.57 -4.62 18.28
N ASP A 553 -53.74 -3.90 19.02
CA ASP A 553 -52.30 -3.84 18.84
C ASP A 553 -51.56 -4.63 19.93
N LYS A 554 -50.40 -5.18 19.60
CA LYS A 554 -49.56 -5.93 20.54
C LYS A 554 -48.48 -5.04 21.14
N VAL A 555 -48.40 -4.98 22.46
CA VAL A 555 -47.54 -4.05 23.22
C VAL A 555 -46.34 -4.76 23.87
N SER A 556 -46.50 -6.02 24.27
CA SER A 556 -45.43 -6.86 24.83
C SER A 556 -45.52 -8.29 24.28
N ARG A 557 -44.72 -9.26 24.77
CA ARG A 557 -44.86 -10.66 24.36
C ARG A 557 -46.23 -11.26 24.71
N ASP A 558 -46.82 -10.79 25.81
CA ASP A 558 -48.03 -11.31 26.47
C ASP A 558 -49.20 -10.28 26.46
N SER A 559 -48.91 -9.01 26.15
CA SER A 559 -49.83 -7.88 26.36
C SER A 559 -50.35 -7.24 25.05
N PHE A 560 -51.63 -6.90 25.04
CA PHE A 560 -52.36 -6.29 23.92
C PHE A 560 -53.08 -5.02 24.39
N ARG A 561 -53.32 -4.08 23.48
CA ARG A 561 -54.05 -2.82 23.72
C ARG A 561 -55.15 -2.66 22.67
N GLY A 562 -56.29 -2.09 23.05
CA GLY A 562 -57.38 -1.75 22.14
C GLY A 562 -58.08 -0.47 22.57
N SER A 563 -58.99 0.02 21.72
CA SER A 563 -59.83 1.18 22.04
C SER A 563 -61.26 0.97 21.53
N ILE A 564 -62.23 1.15 22.42
CA ILE A 564 -63.66 1.01 22.12
C ILE A 564 -64.42 2.29 22.45
N CYS A 565 -65.40 2.60 21.61
CA CYS A 565 -66.39 3.64 21.83
C CYS A 565 -67.66 3.01 22.40
N VAL A 566 -68.17 3.62 23.46
CA VAL A 566 -69.37 3.25 24.19
C VAL A 566 -70.41 4.34 23.93
N PHE A 567 -71.44 4.02 23.14
CA PHE A 567 -72.51 4.96 22.79
C PHE A 567 -73.80 4.62 23.54
N ASN A 568 -74.36 5.61 24.25
CA ASN A 568 -75.64 5.49 24.94
C ASN A 568 -76.78 5.79 23.94
N ASP A 569 -77.50 4.74 23.50
CA ASP A 569 -78.57 4.83 22.49
C ASP A 569 -79.95 5.17 23.10
N ASN A 570 -80.03 5.63 24.36
CA ASN A 570 -81.26 6.19 24.90
C ASN A 570 -81.74 7.43 24.12
N ALA A 571 -83.02 7.80 24.29
CA ALA A 571 -83.61 8.91 23.54
C ALA A 571 -82.97 10.26 23.90
N ALA A 572 -82.79 11.14 22.92
CA ALA A 572 -82.29 12.49 23.15
C ALA A 572 -83.19 13.24 24.15
N GLY A 573 -82.59 13.85 25.18
CA GLY A 573 -83.32 14.53 26.26
C GLY A 573 -83.88 13.62 27.36
N SER A 574 -83.69 12.29 27.28
CA SER A 574 -84.00 11.40 28.41
C SER A 574 -82.96 11.53 29.53
N SER A 575 -83.40 11.38 30.78
CA SER A 575 -82.53 11.32 31.96
C SER A 575 -81.76 10.00 32.13
N ASN A 576 -81.85 9.10 31.14
CA ASN A 576 -81.28 7.76 31.19
C ASN A 576 -79.77 7.79 30.90
N GLN A 577 -79.02 8.20 31.91
CA GLN A 577 -77.57 8.05 31.98
C GLN A 577 -77.21 6.56 32.16
N VAL A 578 -76.09 6.16 31.57
CA VAL A 578 -75.44 4.85 31.74
C VAL A 578 -74.21 5.06 32.61
N ILE A 579 -73.97 4.24 33.64
CA ILE A 579 -72.85 4.43 34.57
C ILE A 579 -71.96 3.18 34.54
N ILE A 580 -71.04 3.14 33.58
CA ILE A 580 -70.09 2.03 33.47
C ILE A 580 -69.27 1.99 34.76
N ALA A 581 -69.48 0.96 35.56
CA ALA A 581 -68.88 0.80 36.88
C ALA A 581 -67.63 -0.08 36.84
N ARG A 582 -67.57 -1.03 35.89
CA ARG A 582 -66.46 -2.00 35.80
C ARG A 582 -66.19 -2.45 34.37
N ALA A 583 -64.92 -2.73 34.09
CA ALA A 583 -64.47 -3.41 32.89
C ALA A 583 -63.88 -4.80 33.25
N LYS A 584 -64.17 -5.79 32.42
CA LYS A 584 -63.63 -7.16 32.46
C LYS A 584 -63.19 -7.54 31.05
N ALA A 585 -62.27 -8.47 30.91
CA ALA A 585 -61.97 -9.08 29.62
C ALA A 585 -61.81 -10.59 29.74
N SER A 586 -62.19 -11.30 28.68
CA SER A 586 -61.93 -12.71 28.46
C SER A 586 -61.36 -12.92 27.06
N TYR A 587 -60.61 -14.00 26.85
CA TYR A 587 -59.93 -14.28 25.61
C TYR A 587 -60.13 -15.74 25.18
N ARG A 588 -59.94 -16.02 23.90
CA ARG A 588 -59.74 -17.36 23.37
C ARG A 588 -58.91 -17.29 22.08
N PHE A 589 -58.23 -18.36 21.71
CA PHE A 589 -57.64 -18.47 20.37
C PHE A 589 -58.67 -19.10 19.41
N ILE A 590 -58.55 -18.81 18.11
CA ILE A 590 -59.41 -19.44 17.09
C ILE A 590 -59.36 -20.96 17.20
N GLY A 591 -60.52 -21.60 17.22
CA GLY A 591 -60.68 -23.05 17.45
C GLY A 591 -60.80 -23.49 18.91
N ASP A 592 -60.57 -22.62 19.90
CA ASP A 592 -60.96 -22.90 21.29
C ASP A 592 -62.48 -22.73 21.44
N SER A 593 -63.16 -23.66 22.12
CA SER A 593 -64.62 -23.65 22.28
C SER A 593 -65.15 -22.68 23.35
N GLU A 594 -64.29 -22.19 24.25
CA GLU A 594 -64.69 -21.41 25.43
C GLU A 594 -63.78 -20.19 25.65
N TYR A 595 -64.33 -19.17 26.31
CA TYR A 595 -63.60 -17.95 26.69
C TYR A 595 -62.97 -18.09 28.08
N GLN A 596 -61.65 -17.93 28.15
CA GLN A 596 -60.88 -17.93 29.39
C GLN A 596 -60.65 -16.52 29.94
N ARG A 597 -60.34 -16.40 31.23
CA ARG A 597 -60.08 -15.09 31.87
C ARG A 597 -58.65 -14.62 31.59
N VAL A 598 -58.47 -13.35 31.21
CA VAL A 598 -57.14 -12.74 31.06
C VAL A 598 -56.44 -12.55 32.42
N SER A 599 -55.11 -12.57 32.45
CA SER A 599 -54.34 -12.41 33.69
C SER A 599 -54.46 -11.02 34.31
N ALA A 600 -54.55 -9.98 33.47
CA ALA A 600 -54.74 -8.60 33.90
C ALA A 600 -55.53 -7.80 32.85
N VAL A 601 -56.26 -6.79 33.34
CA VAL A 601 -56.87 -5.71 32.54
C VAL A 601 -56.46 -4.39 33.19
N TRP A 602 -56.06 -3.41 32.39
CA TRP A 602 -55.87 -2.03 32.84
C TRP A 602 -56.54 -1.07 31.87
N LEU A 603 -56.91 0.10 32.36
CA LEU A 603 -57.43 1.21 31.57
C LEU A 603 -56.36 2.30 31.45
N ASP A 604 -56.46 3.10 30.40
CA ASP A 604 -55.64 4.30 30.25
C ASP A 604 -55.93 5.31 31.38
N GLU A 605 -54.95 6.12 31.79
CA GLU A 605 -55.03 6.94 33.03
C GLU A 605 -56.19 7.95 33.03
N ARG A 606 -56.76 8.23 31.86
CA ARG A 606 -57.90 9.14 31.66
C ARG A 606 -59.27 8.48 31.88
N ALA A 607 -59.32 7.17 32.10
CA ALA A 607 -60.55 6.38 32.22
C ALA A 607 -60.73 5.79 33.63
N LEU A 608 -60.81 6.67 34.63
CA LEU A 608 -61.20 6.30 36.00
C LEU A 608 -62.67 5.87 36.02
N LEU A 609 -62.94 4.61 36.33
CA LEU A 609 -64.30 4.10 36.58
C LEU A 609 -64.74 4.45 38.03
N PRO A 610 -66.04 4.73 38.27
CA PRO A 610 -67.16 4.70 37.32
C PRO A 610 -67.22 5.91 36.37
N VAL A 611 -67.74 5.71 35.16
CA VAL A 611 -67.93 6.76 34.13
C VAL A 611 -69.40 6.88 33.73
N THR A 612 -69.96 8.08 33.89
CA THR A 612 -71.33 8.42 33.48
C THR A 612 -71.39 8.91 32.03
N ILE A 613 -72.26 8.30 31.22
CA ILE A 613 -72.48 8.62 29.80
C ILE A 613 -73.95 9.04 29.61
N ASN A 614 -74.21 10.30 29.24
CA ASN A 614 -75.57 10.79 29.01
C ASN A 614 -76.18 10.21 27.71
N ALA A 615 -77.51 10.24 27.59
CA ALA A 615 -78.21 9.79 26.39
C ALA A 615 -77.68 10.51 25.13
N ARG A 616 -77.42 9.74 24.06
CA ARG A 616 -76.81 10.16 22.80
C ARG A 616 -75.38 10.72 22.89
N GLN A 617 -74.70 10.58 24.03
CA GLN A 617 -73.26 10.80 24.12
C GLN A 617 -72.46 9.51 23.89
N LEU A 618 -71.17 9.69 23.62
CA LEU A 618 -70.19 8.62 23.49
C LEU A 618 -69.03 8.83 24.48
N PHE A 619 -68.39 7.73 24.88
CA PHE A 619 -67.14 7.75 25.63
C PHE A 619 -66.17 6.70 25.07
N THR A 620 -64.88 7.01 25.01
CA THR A 620 -63.86 6.12 24.45
C THR A 620 -63.01 5.52 25.57
N PHE A 621 -63.09 4.20 25.75
CA PHE A 621 -62.19 3.45 26.63
C PHE A 621 -61.01 2.88 25.83
N THR A 622 -59.82 3.41 26.09
CA THR A 622 -58.57 2.73 25.74
C THR A 622 -58.17 1.82 26.90
N PHE A 623 -57.88 0.56 26.59
CA PHE A 623 -57.59 -0.48 27.58
C PHE A 623 -56.39 -1.31 27.14
N GLY A 624 -55.76 -2.00 28.09
CA GLY A 624 -54.80 -3.07 27.82
C GLY A 624 -55.15 -4.34 28.60
N VAL A 625 -54.69 -5.47 28.07
CA VAL A 625 -54.86 -6.80 28.65
C VAL A 625 -53.58 -7.61 28.55
N THR A 626 -53.35 -8.49 29.52
CA THR A 626 -52.28 -9.50 29.45
C THR A 626 -52.91 -10.88 29.38
N VAL A 627 -52.64 -11.59 28.29
CA VAL A 627 -53.10 -12.96 28.03
C VAL A 627 -52.05 -13.94 28.56
N PRO A 628 -52.42 -14.95 29.35
CA PRO A 628 -51.46 -15.95 29.80
C PRO A 628 -50.98 -16.80 28.62
N ARG A 629 -49.66 -16.93 28.47
CA ARG A 629 -49.05 -17.90 27.55
C ARG A 629 -49.35 -19.33 27.99
N THR A 630 -49.58 -20.21 27.03
CA THR A 630 -49.64 -21.67 27.24
C THR A 630 -48.32 -22.20 27.82
N GLU A 631 -48.32 -23.40 28.42
CA GLU A 631 -47.07 -24.01 28.91
C GLU A 631 -46.01 -24.16 27.81
N GLU A 632 -46.42 -24.41 26.57
CA GLU A 632 -45.53 -24.57 25.43
C GLU A 632 -44.88 -23.23 25.05
N GLU A 633 -45.66 -22.15 24.95
CA GLU A 633 -45.15 -20.78 24.74
C GLU A 633 -44.31 -20.25 25.92
N GLN A 634 -44.54 -20.75 27.14
CA GLN A 634 -43.69 -20.48 28.30
C GLN A 634 -42.34 -21.21 28.20
N LYS A 635 -42.34 -22.50 27.90
CA LYS A 635 -41.12 -23.34 27.76
C LYS A 635 -40.24 -22.92 26.59
N THR A 636 -40.85 -22.48 25.48
CA THR A 636 -40.16 -22.04 24.25
C THR A 636 -39.85 -20.55 24.20
N GLY A 637 -40.41 -19.75 25.11
CA GLY A 637 -40.27 -18.28 25.13
C GLY A 637 -41.05 -17.55 24.01
N VAL A 638 -41.88 -18.27 23.26
CA VAL A 638 -42.64 -17.82 22.08
C VAL A 638 -43.62 -16.69 22.41
N LEU A 639 -43.94 -15.90 21.38
CA LEU A 639 -44.91 -14.81 21.42
C LEU A 639 -46.35 -15.32 21.50
N CYS A 640 -47.12 -14.85 22.49
CA CYS A 640 -48.56 -15.14 22.58
C CYS A 640 -49.29 -14.81 21.26
N ALA A 641 -50.14 -15.71 20.77
CA ALA A 641 -50.88 -15.55 19.51
C ALA A 641 -50.02 -15.45 18.23
N LEU A 642 -48.82 -16.08 18.20
CA LEU A 642 -47.95 -16.10 17.01
C LEU A 642 -48.58 -16.87 15.82
N HIS A 643 -49.15 -18.05 16.09
CA HIS A 643 -49.66 -18.97 15.06
C HIS A 643 -51.20 -18.99 14.92
N ARG A 644 -51.93 -18.56 15.96
CA ARG A 644 -53.40 -18.56 16.03
C ARG A 644 -53.89 -17.14 16.27
N PRO A 645 -54.91 -16.63 15.54
CA PRO A 645 -55.54 -15.37 15.93
C PRO A 645 -56.15 -15.48 17.33
N LEU A 646 -56.15 -14.35 18.01
CA LEU A 646 -56.67 -14.17 19.36
C LEU A 646 -57.96 -13.36 19.28
N ARG A 647 -59.07 -13.88 19.82
CA ARG A 647 -60.30 -13.10 20.03
C ARG A 647 -60.42 -12.72 21.49
N LEU A 648 -60.56 -11.42 21.73
CA LEU A 648 -60.73 -10.80 23.05
C LEU A 648 -62.17 -10.28 23.16
N LYS A 649 -62.93 -10.81 24.11
CA LYS A 649 -64.23 -10.28 24.49
C LYS A 649 -64.04 -9.28 25.64
N ILE A 650 -64.13 -7.99 25.34
CA ILE A 650 -64.21 -6.93 26.34
C ILE A 650 -65.65 -6.85 26.84
N ILE A 651 -65.83 -6.70 28.16
CA ILE A 651 -67.13 -6.68 28.83
C ILE A 651 -67.16 -5.48 29.78
N LEU A 652 -68.18 -4.64 29.66
CA LEU A 652 -68.44 -3.50 30.54
C LEU A 652 -69.73 -3.74 31.32
N GLU A 653 -69.70 -3.44 32.61
CA GLU A 653 -70.75 -3.70 33.61
C GLU A 653 -71.23 -2.34 34.18
N ASP A 654 -72.54 -2.07 34.08
CA ASP A 654 -73.19 -0.87 34.63
C ASP A 654 -73.33 -0.99 36.17
N ILE A 655 -73.70 0.09 36.86
CA ILE A 655 -73.90 0.10 38.32
C ILE A 655 -75.01 -0.84 38.79
N GLU A 656 -75.97 -1.17 37.90
CA GLU A 656 -77.04 -2.15 38.14
C GLU A 656 -76.61 -3.61 37.89
N GLY A 657 -75.36 -3.85 37.49
CA GLY A 657 -74.81 -5.19 37.21
C GLY A 657 -75.08 -5.72 35.80
N GLU A 658 -75.74 -4.93 34.95
CA GLU A 658 -76.04 -5.30 33.56
C GLU A 658 -74.79 -5.19 32.67
N GLU A 659 -74.60 -6.16 31.77
CA GLU A 659 -73.39 -6.25 30.94
C GLU A 659 -73.62 -5.86 29.47
N CYS A 660 -72.62 -5.22 28.88
CA CYS A 660 -72.47 -5.10 27.42
C CYS A 660 -71.07 -5.53 26.99
N SER A 661 -70.96 -6.17 25.83
CA SER A 661 -69.72 -6.82 25.40
C SER A 661 -69.49 -6.75 23.89
N LEU A 662 -68.22 -6.73 23.50
CA LEU A 662 -67.76 -6.69 22.11
C LEU A 662 -66.58 -7.64 21.95
N VAL A 663 -66.55 -8.36 20.83
CA VAL A 663 -65.40 -9.18 20.43
C VAL A 663 -64.49 -8.35 19.53
N LEU A 664 -63.19 -8.37 19.83
CA LEU A 664 -62.12 -7.72 19.10
C LEU A 664 -61.09 -8.80 18.76
N GLU A 665 -60.45 -8.69 17.60
CA GLU A 665 -59.51 -9.71 17.13
C GLU A 665 -58.09 -9.14 16.96
N TYR A 666 -57.10 -9.99 17.23
CA TYR A 666 -55.71 -9.79 16.89
C TYR A 666 -55.26 -10.94 15.97
N VAL A 667 -54.87 -10.61 14.74
CA VAL A 667 -54.09 -11.49 13.87
C VAL A 667 -52.62 -11.05 13.96
N HIS A 668 -51.70 -12.00 14.11
CA HIS A 668 -50.27 -11.67 14.10
C HIS A 668 -49.87 -11.06 12.76
N LYS A 669 -49.15 -9.94 12.84
CA LYS A 669 -48.50 -9.27 11.71
C LYS A 669 -47.01 -9.62 11.77
N PRO A 670 -46.48 -10.48 10.88
CA PRO A 670 -45.06 -10.80 10.84
C PRO A 670 -44.22 -9.56 10.56
N TRP A 671 -42.94 -9.61 10.92
CA TRP A 671 -41.97 -8.66 10.40
C TRP A 671 -41.77 -8.89 8.91
N ARG A 672 -41.59 -7.80 8.14
CA ARG A 672 -41.18 -7.91 6.75
C ARG A 672 -39.79 -8.55 6.68
N PHE A 673 -39.59 -9.49 5.77
CA PHE A 673 -38.25 -9.97 5.46
C PHE A 673 -37.46 -8.87 4.76
N ASP A 674 -36.15 -8.83 4.99
CA ASP A 674 -35.29 -7.85 4.34
C ASP A 674 -35.33 -8.00 2.81
N GLU A 675 -35.60 -6.88 2.13
CA GLU A 675 -35.55 -6.79 0.67
C GLU A 675 -34.07 -6.87 0.19
N PRO A 676 -33.82 -7.48 -0.99
CA PRO A 676 -32.46 -7.59 -1.53
C PRO A 676 -31.88 -6.22 -1.87
N TYR A 677 -30.64 -5.96 -1.49
CA TYR A 677 -29.96 -4.73 -1.89
C TYR A 677 -29.49 -4.82 -3.35
N ALA A 678 -29.37 -3.67 -4.03
CA ALA A 678 -28.84 -3.60 -5.39
C ALA A 678 -27.36 -4.07 -5.53
N SER A 679 -26.66 -4.29 -4.42
CA SER A 679 -25.33 -4.90 -4.34
C SER A 679 -25.34 -6.44 -4.33
N ASP A 680 -26.48 -7.05 -4.05
CA ASP A 680 -26.57 -8.46 -3.70
C ASP A 680 -26.64 -9.33 -4.97
N ILE A 681 -25.75 -10.31 -5.05
CA ILE A 681 -25.62 -11.28 -6.14
C ILE A 681 -26.55 -12.47 -5.89
N ALA A 682 -26.68 -12.89 -4.63
CA ALA A 682 -27.57 -13.96 -4.19
C ALA A 682 -27.94 -13.81 -2.70
N ILE A 683 -29.13 -14.26 -2.33
CA ILE A 683 -29.56 -14.40 -0.93
C ILE A 683 -30.06 -15.82 -0.72
N LEU A 684 -29.38 -16.54 0.18
CA LEU A 684 -29.73 -17.89 0.63
C LEU A 684 -30.35 -17.79 2.01
N TRP A 685 -31.40 -18.56 2.26
CA TRP A 685 -32.11 -18.49 3.54
C TRP A 685 -32.75 -19.81 3.95
N MET A 686 -32.93 -19.98 5.26
CA MET A 686 -33.78 -21.01 5.87
C MET A 686 -34.71 -20.36 6.91
N ALA A 687 -35.90 -20.94 7.09
CA ALA A 687 -36.91 -20.41 8.00
C ALA A 687 -36.69 -20.85 9.45
N GLU A 688 -36.99 -19.98 10.40
CA GLU A 688 -37.18 -20.34 11.81
C GLU A 688 -38.66 -20.26 12.18
N PRO A 689 -39.42 -21.37 12.04
CA PRO A 689 -40.89 -21.36 12.11
C PRO A 689 -41.44 -21.20 13.55
N ILE A 690 -40.64 -21.49 14.59
CA ILE A 690 -41.14 -21.64 15.96
C ILE A 690 -41.02 -20.35 16.79
N VAL A 691 -39.82 -19.77 16.89
CA VAL A 691 -39.55 -18.74 17.92
C VAL A 691 -39.84 -17.32 17.45
N GLN A 692 -39.40 -16.97 16.23
CA GLN A 692 -39.40 -15.57 15.75
C GLN A 692 -40.12 -15.36 14.40
N MET A 693 -40.55 -16.42 13.70
CA MET A 693 -41.07 -16.34 12.33
C MET A 693 -40.11 -15.61 11.35
N GLU A 694 -38.81 -15.79 11.55
CA GLU A 694 -37.77 -15.07 10.80
C GLU A 694 -37.05 -15.96 9.78
N ARG A 695 -36.39 -15.31 8.80
CA ARG A 695 -35.49 -15.98 7.87
C ARG A 695 -34.05 -15.79 8.34
N ARG A 696 -33.36 -16.88 8.68
CA ARG A 696 -31.91 -16.88 8.85
C ARG A 696 -31.31 -16.74 7.44
N THR A 697 -30.72 -15.57 7.12
CA THR A 697 -30.25 -15.23 5.76
C THR A 697 -28.74 -15.15 5.67
N ILE A 698 -28.20 -15.52 4.50
CA ILE A 698 -26.83 -15.29 4.06
C ILE A 698 -26.86 -14.60 2.71
N ARG A 699 -26.14 -13.47 2.62
CA ARG A 699 -26.07 -12.65 1.41
C ARG A 699 -24.68 -12.76 0.82
N VAL A 700 -24.64 -12.92 -0.50
CA VAL A 700 -23.41 -12.78 -1.28
C VAL A 700 -23.54 -11.49 -2.06
N SER A 701 -22.63 -10.55 -1.87
CA SER A 701 -22.71 -9.21 -2.45
C SER A 701 -21.42 -8.80 -3.16
N LYS A 702 -21.51 -7.83 -4.07
CA LYS A 702 -20.32 -7.19 -4.66
C LYS A 702 -19.60 -6.39 -3.57
N ALA A 703 -18.30 -6.65 -3.41
CA ALA A 703 -17.52 -5.98 -2.38
C ALA A 703 -17.37 -4.47 -2.67
N ARG A 704 -17.14 -3.70 -1.60
CA ARG A 704 -17.02 -2.22 -1.66
C ARG A 704 -15.58 -1.73 -1.87
N ASN A 705 -14.60 -2.61 -1.69
CA ASN A 705 -13.17 -2.31 -1.81
C ASN A 705 -12.62 -2.84 -3.15
N THR A 706 -11.62 -2.18 -3.72
CA THR A 706 -10.97 -2.58 -4.99
C THR A 706 -10.29 -3.95 -4.93
N ASP A 707 -9.85 -4.35 -3.74
CA ASP A 707 -8.96 -5.49 -3.54
C ASP A 707 -9.74 -6.79 -3.17
N THR A 708 -11.05 -6.65 -2.95
CA THR A 708 -12.00 -7.75 -2.69
C THR A 708 -12.93 -7.91 -3.90
N LEU A 709 -13.19 -9.14 -4.32
CA LEU A 709 -14.04 -9.47 -5.47
C LEU A 709 -15.53 -9.57 -5.08
N LEU A 710 -15.82 -10.26 -3.98
CA LEU A 710 -17.15 -10.42 -3.39
C LEU A 710 -17.05 -10.54 -1.87
N ASP A 711 -18.16 -10.25 -1.20
CA ASP A 711 -18.39 -10.57 0.20
C ASP A 711 -19.37 -11.74 0.33
N ILE A 712 -19.02 -12.75 1.12
CA ILE A 712 -19.93 -13.83 1.55
C ILE A 712 -20.22 -13.62 3.04
N ASP A 713 -21.27 -12.86 3.34
CA ASP A 713 -21.66 -12.49 4.71
C ASP A 713 -20.44 -12.09 5.59
N ASN A 714 -19.93 -10.88 5.35
CA ASN A 714 -18.79 -10.31 6.07
C ASN A 714 -17.53 -11.19 6.00
N THR A 715 -17.32 -11.87 4.87
CA THR A 715 -16.13 -12.66 4.52
C THR A 715 -15.58 -12.19 3.18
N ASP A 716 -14.55 -11.34 3.22
CA ASP A 716 -13.82 -10.88 2.03
C ASP A 716 -13.23 -12.04 1.21
N VAL A 717 -13.56 -12.06 -0.08
CA VAL A 717 -12.96 -12.95 -1.09
C VAL A 717 -12.01 -12.16 -1.99
N THR A 718 -10.69 -12.33 -1.81
CA THR A 718 -9.67 -11.67 -2.65
C THR A 718 -9.17 -12.57 -3.79
N VAL A 719 -8.68 -11.97 -4.87
CA VAL A 719 -8.06 -12.65 -6.04
C VAL A 719 -7.03 -13.72 -5.60
N MET A 720 -6.18 -13.37 -4.64
CA MET A 720 -5.14 -14.26 -4.11
C MET A 720 -5.71 -15.48 -3.36
N GLN A 721 -6.86 -15.37 -2.69
CA GLN A 721 -7.52 -16.55 -2.09
C GLN A 721 -7.99 -17.51 -3.19
N LEU A 722 -8.53 -17.00 -4.29
CA LEU A 722 -9.04 -17.81 -5.40
C LEU A 722 -7.91 -18.47 -6.20
N GLN A 723 -6.80 -17.77 -6.44
CA GLN A 723 -5.59 -18.37 -7.03
C GLN A 723 -5.04 -19.52 -6.17
N ARG A 724 -5.00 -19.36 -4.84
CA ARG A 724 -4.56 -20.42 -3.91
C ARG A 724 -5.49 -21.65 -3.93
N VAL A 725 -6.80 -21.43 -4.02
CA VAL A 725 -7.80 -22.49 -4.18
C VAL A 725 -7.60 -23.25 -5.50
N VAL A 726 -7.42 -22.54 -6.62
CA VAL A 726 -7.17 -23.16 -7.93
C VAL A 726 -5.85 -23.94 -7.93
N TYR A 727 -4.78 -23.37 -7.36
CA TYR A 727 -3.50 -24.07 -7.23
C TYR A 727 -3.64 -25.38 -6.42
N HIS A 728 -4.35 -25.32 -5.30
CA HIS A 728 -4.62 -26.51 -4.47
C HIS A 728 -5.45 -27.56 -5.22
N ALA A 729 -6.44 -27.14 -6.01
CA ALA A 729 -7.24 -28.03 -6.84
C ALA A 729 -6.39 -28.72 -7.94
N ILE A 730 -5.53 -27.98 -8.63
CA ILE A 730 -4.59 -28.52 -9.63
C ILE A 730 -3.59 -29.49 -8.97
N LYS A 731 -3.03 -29.13 -7.81
CA LYS A 731 -2.04 -29.96 -7.08
C LYS A 731 -2.63 -31.25 -6.49
N THR A 732 -3.93 -31.27 -6.16
CA THR A 732 -4.58 -32.41 -5.48
C THR A 732 -5.61 -33.18 -6.32
N GLY A 733 -5.98 -32.66 -7.49
CA GLY A 733 -7.08 -33.18 -8.31
C GLY A 733 -8.48 -32.95 -7.73
N LYS A 734 -8.62 -32.25 -6.60
CA LYS A 734 -9.92 -31.99 -5.96
C LYS A 734 -10.52 -30.68 -6.44
N THR A 735 -11.71 -30.74 -7.02
CA THR A 735 -12.39 -29.58 -7.61
C THR A 735 -13.38 -28.87 -6.67
N GLU A 736 -13.87 -29.54 -5.63
CA GLU A 736 -14.71 -28.97 -4.58
C GLU A 736 -13.83 -28.68 -3.34
N ILE A 737 -13.44 -27.42 -3.15
CA ILE A 737 -12.48 -27.01 -2.11
C ILE A 737 -13.18 -26.21 -1.02
N HIS A 738 -13.08 -26.64 0.24
CA HIS A 738 -13.61 -25.90 1.38
C HIS A 738 -12.99 -24.49 1.45
N PHE A 739 -13.85 -23.46 1.40
CA PHE A 739 -13.45 -22.07 1.30
C PHE A 739 -13.60 -21.32 2.63
N SER A 740 -14.79 -21.36 3.25
CA SER A 740 -15.08 -20.68 4.52
C SER A 740 -16.19 -21.39 5.30
N ARG A 741 -16.24 -21.16 6.62
CA ARG A 741 -17.30 -21.62 7.52
C ARG A 741 -17.47 -20.62 8.67
N LYS A 742 -18.71 -20.35 9.05
CA LYS A 742 -19.08 -19.38 10.09
C LYS A 742 -20.26 -19.91 10.93
N GLU A 743 -20.15 -19.82 12.25
CA GLU A 743 -21.15 -20.31 13.21
C GLU A 743 -21.82 -19.10 13.92
N PHE A 744 -23.14 -19.17 14.14
CA PHE A 744 -23.98 -18.07 14.62
C PHE A 744 -24.64 -18.41 15.94
N ASN A 745 -24.92 -17.37 16.75
CA ASN A 745 -25.59 -17.49 18.05
C ASN A 745 -25.00 -18.63 18.91
N SER A 746 -23.68 -18.66 19.05
CA SER A 746 -22.93 -19.72 19.77
C SER A 746 -23.10 -21.15 19.23
N GLY A 747 -23.63 -21.32 18.01
CA GLY A 747 -23.78 -22.61 17.33
C GLY A 747 -25.22 -23.06 17.06
N GLU A 748 -26.21 -22.17 17.10
CA GLU A 748 -27.60 -22.48 16.69
C GLU A 748 -27.74 -22.77 15.19
N TRP A 749 -26.94 -22.09 14.36
CA TRP A 749 -26.86 -22.29 12.93
C TRP A 749 -25.46 -21.97 12.40
N GLN A 750 -25.20 -22.43 11.18
CA GLN A 750 -23.93 -22.18 10.51
C GLN A 750 -24.13 -22.12 9.00
N TRP A 751 -23.16 -21.51 8.30
CA TRP A 751 -22.96 -21.77 6.89
C TRP A 751 -21.54 -22.25 6.62
N THR A 752 -21.40 -23.04 5.56
CA THR A 752 -20.12 -23.47 5.00
C THR A 752 -20.17 -23.25 3.49
N ALA A 753 -19.08 -22.71 2.93
CA ALA A 753 -18.91 -22.51 1.51
C ALA A 753 -17.75 -23.33 0.97
N TRP A 754 -17.94 -23.89 -0.22
CA TRP A 754 -16.91 -24.53 -1.03
C TRP A 754 -16.77 -23.77 -2.34
N ALA A 755 -15.53 -23.51 -2.75
CA ALA A 755 -15.23 -22.99 -4.06
C ALA A 755 -15.18 -24.15 -5.06
N LEU A 756 -15.93 -24.02 -6.15
CA LEU A 756 -15.96 -24.99 -7.24
C LEU A 756 -14.98 -24.55 -8.32
N VAL A 757 -13.98 -25.39 -8.58
CA VAL A 757 -12.87 -25.11 -9.49
C VAL A 757 -13.03 -25.86 -10.81
N ASP A 758 -12.96 -25.10 -11.90
CA ASP A 758 -12.68 -25.64 -13.24
C ASP A 758 -11.15 -25.72 -13.42
N ILE A 759 -10.62 -26.94 -13.55
CA ILE A 759 -9.19 -27.20 -13.75
C ILE A 759 -8.75 -26.91 -15.20
N SER A 760 -9.64 -27.06 -16.18
CA SER A 760 -9.38 -26.75 -17.59
C SER A 760 -9.26 -25.24 -17.81
N CYS A 761 -10.17 -24.47 -17.22
CA CYS A 761 -10.17 -23.01 -17.25
C CYS A 761 -9.32 -22.36 -16.14
N GLN A 762 -8.74 -23.16 -15.24
CA GLN A 762 -7.93 -22.74 -14.08
C GLN A 762 -8.55 -21.58 -13.28
N ARG A 763 -9.85 -21.71 -12.95
CA ARG A 763 -10.60 -20.69 -12.20
C ARG A 763 -11.65 -21.30 -11.27
N VAL A 764 -11.92 -20.61 -10.16
CA VAL A 764 -13.17 -20.77 -9.42
C VAL A 764 -14.29 -20.23 -10.31
N TYR A 765 -15.31 -21.05 -10.57
CA TYR A 765 -16.47 -20.61 -11.37
C TYR A 765 -17.69 -20.29 -10.50
N ALA A 766 -17.81 -20.92 -9.33
CA ALA A 766 -18.89 -20.67 -8.39
C ALA A 766 -18.50 -21.00 -6.94
N PHE A 767 -19.30 -20.48 -6.01
CA PHE A 767 -19.32 -20.89 -4.61
C PHE A 767 -20.60 -21.69 -4.36
N LYS A 768 -20.42 -22.91 -3.85
CA LYS A 768 -21.46 -23.76 -3.31
C LYS A 768 -21.58 -23.45 -1.82
N ILE A 769 -22.77 -23.09 -1.34
CA ILE A 769 -22.99 -22.63 0.03
C ILE A 769 -24.10 -23.46 0.66
N LEU A 770 -23.77 -24.19 1.73
CA LEU A 770 -24.73 -24.85 2.61
C LEU A 770 -24.96 -24.00 3.85
N LEU A 771 -26.20 -23.56 4.02
CA LEU A 771 -26.74 -22.94 5.23
C LEU A 771 -27.57 -24.00 5.97
N GLU A 772 -27.30 -24.24 7.24
CA GLU A 772 -27.97 -25.30 8.02
C GLU A 772 -28.02 -25.00 9.52
N GLU A 773 -28.88 -25.75 10.23
CA GLU A 773 -28.87 -25.78 11.70
C GLU A 773 -27.52 -26.24 12.27
N GLY A 774 -27.16 -25.68 13.43
CA GLY A 774 -25.82 -25.79 14.02
C GLY A 774 -25.71 -26.93 15.03
N LYS A 775 -24.61 -26.92 15.80
CA LYS A 775 -24.30 -27.97 16.78
C LYS A 775 -25.21 -27.97 18.01
N LEU A 776 -25.89 -26.85 18.30
CA LEU A 776 -26.83 -26.76 19.42
C LEU A 776 -28.19 -27.44 19.14
N LYS A 777 -28.40 -27.94 17.91
CA LYS A 777 -29.56 -28.72 17.51
C LYS A 777 -29.17 -30.20 17.39
N GLU A 778 -29.60 -31.03 18.34
CA GLU A 778 -29.35 -32.48 18.32
C GLU A 778 -29.94 -33.17 17.08
N ARG A 779 -31.05 -32.62 16.58
CA ARG A 779 -31.78 -33.06 15.39
C ARG A 779 -31.87 -31.87 14.44
N LYS A 780 -31.30 -32.01 13.24
CA LYS A 780 -31.41 -30.98 12.19
C LYS A 780 -32.65 -31.25 11.35
N GLN A 781 -33.40 -30.20 11.07
CA GLN A 781 -34.63 -30.25 10.28
C GLN A 781 -34.58 -29.27 9.09
N PHE A 782 -33.73 -28.24 9.16
CA PHE A 782 -33.69 -27.16 8.16
C PHE A 782 -32.31 -26.99 7.52
N ALA A 783 -32.29 -26.88 6.19
CA ALA A 783 -31.10 -26.51 5.42
C ALA A 783 -31.45 -25.83 4.07
N CYS A 784 -30.48 -25.12 3.52
CA CYS A 784 -30.54 -24.45 2.23
C CYS A 784 -29.18 -24.62 1.54
N LEU A 785 -29.16 -25.29 0.38
CA LEU A 785 -27.97 -25.46 -0.45
C LEU A 785 -28.16 -24.65 -1.75
N GLY A 786 -27.32 -23.64 -1.94
CA GLY A 786 -27.35 -22.80 -3.13
C GLY A 786 -25.98 -22.59 -3.75
N TYR A 787 -25.97 -22.03 -4.96
CA TYR A 787 -24.78 -21.82 -5.77
C TYR A 787 -24.75 -20.37 -6.25
N VAL A 788 -23.57 -19.75 -6.22
CA VAL A 788 -23.38 -18.35 -6.62
C VAL A 788 -22.20 -18.24 -7.57
N LEU A 789 -22.40 -17.64 -8.75
CA LEU A 789 -21.32 -17.44 -9.73
C LEU A 789 -20.18 -16.61 -9.14
N CYS A 790 -18.95 -17.04 -9.39
CA CYS A 790 -17.77 -16.23 -9.13
C CYS A 790 -17.64 -15.19 -10.26
N PRO A 791 -17.52 -13.88 -9.94
CA PRO A 791 -17.15 -12.86 -10.93
C PRO A 791 -15.80 -13.17 -11.60
N GLU A 792 -15.51 -12.48 -12.71
CA GLU A 792 -14.21 -12.62 -13.37
C GLU A 792 -13.10 -11.96 -12.54
N TYR A 793 -11.93 -12.61 -12.46
CA TYR A 793 -10.84 -12.19 -11.58
C TYR A 793 -9.45 -12.59 -12.10
N GLY A 794 -8.46 -11.81 -11.69
CA GLY A 794 -7.05 -12.00 -12.06
C GLY A 794 -6.77 -11.70 -13.53
N ASP A 795 -5.56 -12.02 -13.96
CA ASP A 795 -5.11 -11.85 -15.34
C ASP A 795 -5.66 -12.97 -16.23
N VAL A 796 -6.87 -12.76 -16.77
CA VAL A 796 -7.55 -13.69 -17.68
C VAL A 796 -6.88 -13.69 -19.05
N ILE A 797 -6.40 -14.84 -19.53
CA ILE A 797 -5.90 -14.97 -20.91
C ILE A 797 -7.06 -14.91 -21.89
N GLN A 798 -6.89 -14.19 -23.01
CA GLN A 798 -7.77 -14.25 -24.18
C GLN A 798 -7.60 -15.57 -24.97
N GLU A 799 -7.62 -16.70 -24.28
CA GLU A 799 -7.60 -18.06 -24.81
C GLU A 799 -8.83 -18.79 -24.25
N THR A 800 -9.68 -19.30 -25.14
CA THR A 800 -10.95 -19.95 -24.79
C THR A 800 -10.77 -21.46 -24.58
N ARG A 801 -11.30 -22.00 -23.49
CA ARG A 801 -11.16 -23.42 -23.11
C ARG A 801 -12.49 -24.11 -22.80
N PRO A 802 -12.61 -25.44 -23.03
CA PRO A 802 -13.79 -26.19 -22.67
C PRO A 802 -13.98 -26.21 -21.15
N ILE A 803 -15.22 -26.07 -20.70
CA ILE A 803 -15.57 -26.10 -19.27
C ILE A 803 -15.40 -27.52 -18.72
N SER A 804 -14.85 -27.61 -17.51
CA SER A 804 -14.93 -28.77 -16.64
C SER A 804 -15.62 -28.38 -15.32
N TYR A 805 -16.85 -28.84 -15.12
CA TYR A 805 -17.54 -28.67 -13.84
C TYR A 805 -16.83 -29.46 -12.73
N ALA A 806 -16.95 -28.97 -11.50
CA ALA A 806 -16.39 -29.65 -10.34
C ALA A 806 -17.07 -31.01 -10.11
N THR A 807 -16.27 -32.03 -9.79
CA THR A 807 -16.78 -33.21 -9.09
C THR A 807 -17.17 -32.78 -7.67
N GLU A 808 -18.47 -32.83 -7.38
CA GLU A 808 -19.04 -32.46 -6.09
C GLU A 808 -19.25 -33.70 -5.21
N SER A 809 -18.95 -33.58 -3.92
CA SER A 809 -18.98 -34.65 -2.93
C SER A 809 -19.82 -34.32 -1.70
N ILE A 810 -19.98 -33.04 -1.37
CA ILE A 810 -20.83 -32.60 -0.26
C ILE A 810 -22.29 -32.49 -0.71
N THR A 811 -23.22 -33.01 0.09
CA THR A 811 -24.67 -32.86 -0.09
C THR A 811 -25.28 -32.18 1.14
N ILE A 812 -26.59 -31.88 1.08
CA ILE A 812 -27.35 -31.60 2.30
C ILE A 812 -27.26 -32.85 3.20
N PRO A 813 -26.91 -32.72 4.50
CA PRO A 813 -26.88 -33.86 5.42
C PRO A 813 -28.29 -34.44 5.64
N PRO A 814 -28.43 -35.66 6.19
CA PRO A 814 -29.74 -36.20 6.55
C PRO A 814 -30.44 -35.29 7.57
N LEU A 815 -31.65 -34.87 7.24
CA LEU A 815 -32.53 -34.04 8.07
C LEU A 815 -33.72 -34.87 8.54
N GLU A 816 -34.22 -34.61 9.75
CA GLU A 816 -35.48 -35.17 10.22
C GLU A 816 -36.69 -34.44 9.60
N PRO A 817 -37.78 -35.14 9.24
CA PRO A 817 -39.00 -34.50 8.75
C PRO A 817 -39.58 -33.51 9.77
N TYR A 818 -39.84 -32.29 9.34
CA TYR A 818 -40.57 -31.30 10.13
C TYR A 818 -42.03 -31.21 9.68
N THR A 819 -42.95 -31.42 10.61
CA THR A 819 -44.40 -31.23 10.39
C THR A 819 -44.82 -29.88 10.96
N LEU A 820 -45.27 -28.97 10.10
CA LEU A 820 -45.90 -27.71 10.52
C LEU A 820 -47.17 -28.01 11.33
N PRO A 821 -47.33 -27.46 12.55
CA PRO A 821 -48.59 -27.55 13.29
C PRO A 821 -49.71 -26.85 12.52
N ALA A 822 -50.76 -27.61 12.16
CA ALA A 822 -51.92 -27.08 11.45
C ALA A 822 -52.91 -26.46 12.43
N TYR A 823 -52.97 -25.12 12.47
CA TYR A 823 -53.90 -24.37 13.30
C TYR A 823 -55.09 -23.84 12.48
N PRO A 824 -56.32 -23.81 13.06
CA PRO A 824 -57.47 -23.18 12.41
C PRO A 824 -57.29 -21.66 12.34
N THR A 825 -57.57 -21.08 11.16
CA THR A 825 -57.33 -19.66 10.87
C THR A 825 -58.57 -18.78 11.04
N ASP A 826 -59.78 -19.32 11.00
CA ASP A 826 -61.00 -18.64 11.44
C ASP A 826 -62.06 -19.62 11.99
N ASP A 827 -63.05 -19.09 12.72
CA ASP A 827 -64.24 -19.84 13.15
C ASP A 827 -65.50 -18.95 13.24
N THR A 828 -66.67 -19.58 13.30
CA THR A 828 -67.99 -18.90 13.31
C THR A 828 -68.61 -18.79 14.70
N LEU A 829 -67.83 -18.92 15.79
CA LEU A 829 -68.37 -19.04 17.15
C LEU A 829 -68.94 -17.73 17.70
N ASP A 830 -68.35 -16.59 17.30
CA ASP A 830 -68.79 -15.23 17.70
C ASP A 830 -69.68 -14.55 16.64
N ASP A 831 -70.08 -15.27 15.59
CA ASP A 831 -70.89 -14.70 14.51
C ASP A 831 -72.32 -14.41 14.99
N PHE A 832 -72.78 -13.17 14.79
CA PHE A 832 -74.10 -12.74 15.24
C PHE A 832 -75.22 -13.46 14.48
N LYS A 833 -75.87 -14.41 15.15
CA LYS A 833 -77.07 -15.08 14.66
C LYS A 833 -78.30 -14.23 15.02
N PRO A 834 -79.00 -13.61 14.05
CA PRO A 834 -80.22 -12.86 14.36
C PRO A 834 -81.29 -13.81 14.93
N PRO A 835 -82.06 -13.39 15.95
CA PRO A 835 -83.12 -14.23 16.51
C PRO A 835 -84.17 -14.55 15.42
N PRO A 836 -84.70 -15.78 15.37
CA PRO A 836 -85.70 -16.16 14.38
C PRO A 836 -86.94 -15.27 14.52
N ARG A 837 -87.37 -14.67 13.41
CA ARG A 837 -88.43 -13.67 13.37
C ARG A 837 -89.77 -14.31 13.77
N ALA A 838 -90.28 -13.96 14.95
CA ALA A 838 -91.54 -14.50 15.46
C ALA A 838 -92.70 -14.22 14.49
N LEU A 839 -93.37 -15.28 14.06
CA LEU A 839 -94.60 -15.20 13.26
C LEU A 839 -95.79 -14.89 14.17
N ASN A 840 -96.08 -13.60 14.36
CA ASN A 840 -97.32 -13.17 15.01
C ASN A 840 -98.51 -13.56 14.12
N GLY A 841 -99.27 -14.57 14.54
CA GLY A 841 -100.53 -14.94 13.92
C GLY A 841 -101.67 -14.01 14.36
N SER A 842 -102.47 -13.55 13.40
CA SER A 842 -103.83 -13.06 13.62
C SER A 842 -104.77 -13.71 12.61
N SER A 843 -105.97 -14.07 13.07
CA SER A 843 -106.87 -14.95 12.31
C SER A 843 -107.70 -14.19 11.28
N GLY A 844 -107.93 -14.79 10.12
CA GLY A 844 -108.85 -14.28 9.10
C GLY A 844 -108.96 -15.23 7.91
N ALA A 845 -110.02 -16.03 7.88
CA ALA A 845 -110.25 -16.97 6.77
C ALA A 845 -110.97 -16.28 5.59
N SER A 846 -110.56 -16.62 4.38
CA SER A 846 -111.43 -16.53 3.19
C SER A 846 -111.13 -17.68 2.24
N LEU A 847 -112.13 -18.07 1.46
CA LEU A 847 -112.12 -19.16 0.47
C LEU A 847 -112.20 -18.58 -0.94
N LEU A 848 -112.04 -19.47 -1.94
CA LEU A 848 -112.12 -19.23 -3.40
C LEU A 848 -110.89 -18.48 -3.95
N ALA A 849 -110.19 -18.95 -5.01
CA ALA A 849 -110.60 -19.41 -6.35
C ALA A 849 -111.05 -18.24 -7.26
N ASP A 850 -110.68 -18.14 -8.54
CA ASP A 850 -109.91 -19.05 -9.41
C ASP A 850 -109.14 -18.27 -10.50
N THR A 851 -108.29 -18.95 -11.27
CA THR A 851 -107.77 -18.57 -12.62
C THR A 851 -107.37 -17.12 -12.91
N THR A 852 -106.09 -16.92 -13.25
CA THR A 852 -105.73 -16.59 -14.65
C THR A 852 -104.26 -16.85 -14.94
N LYS A 853 -103.96 -17.29 -16.18
CA LYS A 853 -102.61 -17.26 -16.75
C LYS A 853 -102.46 -15.96 -17.54
N HIS A 854 -101.29 -15.34 -17.50
CA HIS A 854 -100.70 -14.80 -18.73
C HIS A 854 -99.18 -14.65 -18.61
N GLN A 855 -98.47 -14.95 -19.70
CA GLN A 855 -97.10 -14.51 -19.93
C GLN A 855 -97.11 -13.34 -20.94
N ALA A 856 -95.97 -12.64 -20.97
CA ALA A 856 -95.45 -11.80 -22.05
C ALA A 856 -95.79 -10.28 -22.08
N GLU A 857 -94.76 -9.54 -22.50
CA GLU A 857 -94.71 -8.19 -23.13
C GLU A 857 -94.93 -6.91 -22.30
N LEU A 858 -93.79 -6.20 -22.05
CA LEU A 858 -93.41 -4.80 -22.40
C LEU A 858 -94.45 -3.65 -22.38
N PRO A 859 -94.06 -2.35 -22.19
CA PRO A 859 -92.79 -1.74 -22.62
C PRO A 859 -92.13 -0.68 -21.67
N HIS A 860 -91.19 0.09 -22.24
CA HIS A 860 -90.42 1.20 -21.65
C HIS A 860 -91.17 2.20 -20.75
N ARG A 861 -90.48 2.66 -19.68
CA ARG A 861 -90.13 4.09 -19.42
C ARG A 861 -89.33 4.27 -18.12
N LEU A 862 -87.99 4.36 -18.20
CA LEU A 862 -87.12 4.94 -17.16
C LEU A 862 -85.84 5.52 -17.79
N THR A 863 -85.97 6.66 -18.48
CA THR A 863 -84.86 7.49 -18.96
C THR A 863 -85.24 8.96 -18.89
N GLU A 864 -84.96 9.60 -17.76
CA GLU A 864 -84.76 11.04 -17.66
C GLU A 864 -83.45 11.33 -16.89
N PRO A 865 -82.77 12.46 -17.12
CA PRO A 865 -81.33 12.54 -16.90
C PRO A 865 -80.93 12.91 -15.47
N LEU A 866 -79.73 12.46 -15.08
CA LEU A 866 -79.08 12.82 -13.82
C LEU A 866 -78.79 14.33 -13.71
N ASP A 867 -78.64 14.99 -14.86
CA ASP A 867 -78.19 16.37 -15.03
C ASP A 867 -79.13 17.39 -14.36
N ASN A 868 -80.46 17.18 -14.46
CA ASN A 868 -81.49 18.00 -13.78
C ASN A 868 -81.41 17.96 -12.24
N THR A 869 -80.58 17.08 -11.68
CA THR A 869 -80.27 16.99 -10.24
C THR A 869 -78.93 17.64 -9.92
N LEU A 870 -77.95 17.51 -10.82
CA LEU A 870 -76.63 18.13 -10.71
C LEU A 870 -76.68 19.65 -10.88
N GLU A 871 -77.45 20.20 -11.81
CA GLU A 871 -77.63 21.66 -11.95
C GLU A 871 -78.21 22.30 -10.68
N ARG A 872 -79.15 21.61 -10.01
CA ARG A 872 -79.73 22.06 -8.73
C ARG A 872 -78.74 22.05 -7.58
N ILE A 873 -77.74 21.16 -7.62
CA ILE A 873 -76.65 21.12 -6.64
C ILE A 873 -75.60 22.19 -6.98
N ALA A 874 -75.31 22.42 -8.27
CA ALA A 874 -74.41 23.48 -8.72
C ALA A 874 -74.90 24.88 -8.31
N MET A 875 -76.16 25.23 -8.63
CA MET A 875 -76.75 26.51 -8.22
C MET A 875 -76.79 26.71 -6.70
N ALA A 876 -76.91 25.62 -5.93
CA ALA A 876 -76.89 25.67 -4.47
C ALA A 876 -75.46 25.88 -3.89
N LEU A 877 -74.41 25.47 -4.61
CA LEU A 877 -73.01 25.72 -4.23
C LEU A 877 -72.51 27.11 -4.68
N GLU A 878 -72.97 27.62 -5.82
CA GLU A 878 -72.53 28.93 -6.34
C GLU A 878 -72.97 30.12 -5.48
N GLN A 879 -74.02 29.97 -4.66
CA GLN A 879 -74.52 31.06 -3.79
C GLN A 879 -73.86 31.15 -2.40
N SER A 880 -72.89 30.29 -2.04
CA SER A 880 -72.23 30.32 -0.71
C SER A 880 -70.73 30.66 -0.74
N SER A 881 -70.38 31.72 -1.47
CA SER A 881 -69.12 32.51 -1.40
C SER A 881 -67.81 31.74 -1.16
N LEU A 882 -67.14 31.32 -2.24
CA LEU A 882 -65.77 30.81 -2.18
C LEU A 882 -64.77 31.92 -1.73
N ASP A 883 -64.98 33.15 -2.23
CA ASP A 883 -64.07 34.29 -2.03
C ASP A 883 -63.89 34.70 -0.56
N ASN A 884 -64.96 34.62 0.25
CA ASN A 884 -64.91 34.91 1.68
C ASN A 884 -63.97 33.96 2.45
N ASN A 885 -63.81 32.72 1.97
CA ASN A 885 -62.90 31.75 2.58
C ASN A 885 -61.47 31.95 2.07
N ILE A 886 -61.28 32.26 0.78
CA ILE A 886 -59.96 32.58 0.21
C ILE A 886 -59.37 33.83 0.87
N ALA A 887 -60.16 34.89 1.06
CA ALA A 887 -59.73 36.11 1.75
C ALA A 887 -59.30 35.85 3.22
N ARG A 888 -60.03 34.98 3.94
CA ARG A 888 -59.66 34.58 5.31
C ARG A 888 -58.38 33.75 5.36
N ILE A 889 -58.18 32.86 4.39
CA ILE A 889 -56.95 32.05 4.28
C ILE A 889 -55.74 32.94 3.95
N ALA A 890 -55.89 33.94 3.08
CA ALA A 890 -54.85 34.91 2.78
C ALA A 890 -54.42 35.70 4.03
N VAL A 891 -55.37 36.28 4.77
CA VAL A 891 -55.08 37.03 6.02
C VAL A 891 -54.42 36.12 7.08
N ALA A 892 -54.85 34.86 7.20
CA ALA A 892 -54.23 33.90 8.12
C ALA A 892 -52.78 33.58 7.72
N LEU A 893 -52.48 33.46 6.42
CA LEU A 893 -51.13 33.25 5.92
C LEU A 893 -50.23 34.48 6.13
N GLU A 894 -50.72 35.69 5.91
CA GLU A 894 -49.96 36.92 6.18
C GLU A 894 -49.59 37.05 7.67
N GLN A 895 -50.54 36.74 8.58
CA GLN A 895 -50.27 36.72 10.02
C GLN A 895 -49.21 35.67 10.41
N LEU A 896 -49.27 34.48 9.80
CA LEU A 896 -48.33 33.39 10.07
C LEU A 896 -46.92 33.70 9.54
N VAL A 897 -46.81 34.33 8.36
CA VAL A 897 -45.53 34.87 7.83
C VAL A 897 -44.99 35.98 8.72
N GLY A 898 -45.85 36.87 9.24
CA GLY A 898 -45.46 37.91 10.20
C GLY A 898 -44.84 37.35 11.48
N MET A 899 -45.45 36.31 12.08
CA MET A 899 -44.91 35.63 13.26
C MET A 899 -43.57 34.94 12.98
N LEU A 900 -43.41 34.29 11.82
CA LEU A 900 -42.13 33.69 11.41
C LEU A 900 -41.03 34.75 11.23
N GLY A 901 -41.37 35.93 10.72
CA GLY A 901 -40.46 37.08 10.63
C GLY A 901 -39.99 37.58 12.00
N GLN A 902 -40.89 37.65 12.99
CA GLN A 902 -40.56 38.01 14.36
C GLN A 902 -39.65 36.96 15.02
N LEU A 903 -39.96 35.66 14.89
CA LEU A 903 -39.12 34.58 15.42
C LEU A 903 -37.71 34.56 14.82
N GLN A 904 -37.54 34.89 13.52
CA GLN A 904 -36.21 35.07 12.93
C GLN A 904 -35.49 36.32 13.45
N ALA A 905 -36.21 37.42 13.71
CA ALA A 905 -35.64 38.63 14.28
C ALA A 905 -35.16 38.41 15.73
N GLU A 906 -35.92 37.68 16.55
CA GLU A 906 -35.53 37.31 17.91
C GLU A 906 -34.37 36.31 17.92
N SER A 907 -34.40 35.28 17.05
CA SER A 907 -33.27 34.34 16.90
C SER A 907 -31.95 35.06 16.59
N ARG A 908 -31.96 36.04 15.69
CA ARG A 908 -30.79 36.91 15.39
C ARG A 908 -30.41 37.87 16.53
N ARG A 909 -31.28 38.05 17.52
CA ARG A 909 -31.05 38.87 18.72
C ARG A 909 -30.47 38.06 19.90
N TRP A 910 -30.65 36.74 19.89
CA TRP A 910 -29.99 35.77 20.79
C TRP A 910 -28.61 35.30 20.26
N GLN A 911 -28.26 35.66 19.02
CA GLN A 911 -26.96 35.36 18.38
C GLN A 911 -26.01 36.57 18.32
N ARG A 912 -26.22 37.56 19.21
CA ARG A 912 -25.39 38.75 19.41
C ARG A 912 -25.21 39.02 20.90
#